data_AF-A0AAW6TQY6-F1
#
_entry.id   AF-A0AAW6TQY6-F1
#
_cell.length_a   1.000
_cell.length_b   1.000
_cell.length_c   1.000
_cell.angle_alpha   90.00
_cell.angle_beta   90.00
_cell.angle_gamma   90.00
#
_symmetry.space_group_name_H-M   'P 1'
#
loop_
_entity.id
_entity.type
_entity.pdbx_description
1 polymer ?
#
loop_
_entity_poly.entity_id
_entity_poly.type
_entity_poly.pdbx_seq_one_letter_code
_entity_poly.pdbx_strand_id
1 'polypeptide(L)'
;MGTRHWVWVVAVVVGLSVCPGLVRAKAYRLTVAGEGMEFVAQPEMGYVVKVAERSGGFYSLAGLPALDTENARRIGGRDRRGVWTVENEGPAGRNEEMIRALRAGGHAAYAAPLFSCGGETVAVIPEIVIRVRPEVDTRQVHFLCKSLALAVIKPMEFTTQEYLLEVLGPDAEAVFAAVEQLNEMDVIEWACPNTAMRPKLAGQTMPNQIAWSGQPRSITAGEETERTGVFPNDEYFPMQWHLYNTGQSGGTPGADIRAPEAWEITTGNSNIVIAILDTGVDSSHPDLVDNLVPGYDFFEDDDMPDPAQLDRMDAHGTLCAGVAAAKGNNGIGVVGVAFDCRIMPVRIFDSQGSVTASKIAEAIRWAAVHGADVLSNSWGRSVGPIIHSAVTDVTQPGGIGRQGRGCVVCFVADNNGSLIPNNSSAALPEVSAVGAVDHKDVRWAYSSYGPQLSLVAPSGCDGEWCGGVSATLWTTDLTGPQGNSVFNDDPDLLDYTQYCGGTSVSCPIVAGVAALILSVNPHLTNEEVRDILCRSAKDLGEPGWDEYYGWGRVDARAAVEMALINSLSAIYVDDDGPNDPGPGDSTVSDPNENGSAEHPFDAIQKAIDYAFPGETIVLLDGHYSGPGNVNINLGGKPITVRSENGPQNCIIDCLGQGRGFDFHTSEGPETVLQGITITGGKGTNGAGIQIKGSSPTIRDCVLAGNSASMGGGGLAISGDSQPVIANCLLAGNLALLGGAVNAQTTADIKLTNCTLAHNTAVMAGGAVSVSGAISVELSNCILWDNGAAPIFGIATATYCNIQGSWPGEGNLDLDPLFADPTNGDYHLKSQAGRWDPASESWVQDDVTSPCIDAGDPAVSVGDEPEPNGGRINMGAYGGTPQASKSP
;
A
#
# COMPACT_ATOMS: atom_id res chain seq x y z
N MET A 1 -5.22 -43.18 3.02
CA MET A 1 -4.06 -43.79 2.34
C MET A 1 -2.96 -42.76 2.36
N GLY A 2 -1.91 -43.00 3.15
CA GLY A 2 -0.88 -42.02 3.44
C GLY A 2 0.22 -41.98 2.38
N THR A 3 0.71 -40.79 2.09
CA THR A 3 1.92 -40.53 1.30
C THR A 3 2.89 -39.74 2.18
N ARG A 4 3.61 -40.48 3.03
CA ARG A 4 4.84 -40.00 3.69
C ARG A 4 5.89 -39.76 2.61
N HIS A 5 6.28 -38.50 2.40
CA HIS A 5 7.48 -38.18 1.63
C HIS A 5 8.68 -38.29 2.57
N TRP A 6 9.58 -39.19 2.20
CA TRP A 6 10.88 -39.39 2.84
C TRP A 6 11.82 -38.29 2.36
N VAL A 7 12.43 -37.54 3.27
CA VAL A 7 13.56 -36.65 2.97
C VAL A 7 14.79 -37.12 3.76
N TRP A 8 15.92 -37.03 3.08
CA TRP A 8 17.15 -37.81 3.30
C TRP A 8 17.90 -37.50 4.60
N VAL A 9 18.35 -38.56 5.27
CA VAL A 9 19.43 -38.51 6.27
C VAL A 9 20.76 -38.27 5.55
N VAL A 10 21.43 -37.15 5.84
CA VAL A 10 22.86 -36.99 5.59
C VAL A 10 23.57 -36.78 6.92
N ALA A 11 23.98 -37.88 7.53
CA ALA A 11 25.05 -37.88 8.52
C ALA A 11 26.38 -37.86 7.75
N VAL A 12 27.10 -36.73 7.74
CA VAL A 12 28.47 -36.72 7.23
C VAL A 12 29.42 -37.19 8.32
N VAL A 13 29.83 -38.45 8.23
CA VAL A 13 31.07 -38.94 8.84
C VAL A 13 32.20 -38.85 7.81
N VAL A 14 33.13 -37.94 8.09
CA VAL A 14 34.55 -37.86 7.71
C VAL A 14 35.09 -38.84 6.66
N GLY A 15 35.44 -38.31 5.49
CA GLY A 15 36.40 -38.92 4.55
C GLY A 15 37.70 -38.12 4.51
N LEU A 16 38.80 -38.76 4.90
CA LEU A 16 40.16 -38.21 4.99
C LEU A 16 40.72 -37.77 3.62
N SER A 17 41.12 -36.50 3.53
CA SER A 17 42.35 -36.08 2.86
C SER A 17 42.86 -34.82 3.55
N VAL A 18 44.05 -34.93 4.15
CA VAL A 18 44.58 -34.00 5.15
C VAL A 18 45.30 -32.84 4.46
N CYS A 19 44.70 -31.64 4.54
CA CYS A 19 45.44 -30.39 4.66
C CYS A 19 45.20 -29.88 6.10
N PRO A 20 46.23 -29.73 6.95
CA PRO A 20 46.07 -29.19 8.30
C PRO A 20 45.97 -27.67 8.19
N GLY A 21 44.76 -27.11 8.28
CA GLY A 21 44.59 -25.66 8.35
C GLY A 21 43.21 -25.06 8.07
N LEU A 22 42.23 -25.79 7.53
CA LEU A 22 40.87 -25.27 7.35
C LEU A 22 39.86 -26.05 8.21
N VAL A 23 39.33 -25.39 9.24
CA VAL A 23 38.13 -25.85 9.96
C VAL A 23 36.93 -25.57 9.05
N ARG A 24 36.09 -26.59 8.77
CA ARG A 24 34.81 -26.37 8.07
C ARG A 24 33.83 -25.71 9.04
N ALA A 25 33.22 -24.59 8.65
CA ALA A 25 32.14 -23.96 9.40
C ALA A 25 30.96 -24.95 9.57
N LYS A 26 30.45 -25.08 10.81
CA LYS A 26 29.21 -25.82 11.08
C LYS A 26 28.02 -24.99 10.61
N ALA A 27 27.03 -25.62 9.98
CA ALA A 27 25.78 -24.98 9.57
C ALA A 27 24.58 -25.76 10.12
N TYR A 28 23.57 -25.03 10.58
CA TYR A 28 22.29 -25.55 11.07
C TYR A 28 21.17 -25.01 10.18
N ARG A 29 20.26 -25.88 9.75
CA ARG A 29 19.13 -25.51 8.89
C ARG A 29 17.84 -25.84 9.60
N LEU A 30 17.06 -24.82 9.89
CA LEU A 30 15.76 -24.94 10.54
C LEU A 30 14.67 -24.62 9.52
N THR A 31 13.51 -25.25 9.67
CA THR A 31 12.28 -24.76 9.04
C THR A 31 11.42 -24.15 10.12
N VAL A 32 11.16 -22.85 10.01
CA VAL A 32 10.45 -22.07 11.02
C VAL A 32 9.31 -21.36 10.32
N ALA A 33 8.07 -21.62 10.76
CA ALA A 33 6.85 -21.09 10.12
C ALA A 33 6.77 -21.34 8.59
N GLY A 34 7.38 -22.42 8.10
CA GLY A 34 7.45 -22.74 6.67
C GLY A 34 8.64 -22.16 5.92
N GLU A 35 9.47 -21.33 6.58
CA GLU A 35 10.66 -20.72 5.99
C GLU A 35 11.94 -21.45 6.40
N GLY A 36 12.84 -21.65 5.43
CA GLY A 36 14.16 -22.22 5.68
C GLY A 36 15.14 -21.18 6.23
N MET A 37 15.55 -21.32 7.49
CA MET A 37 16.60 -20.49 8.10
C MET A 37 17.92 -21.27 8.15
N GLU A 38 19.01 -20.68 7.66
CA GLU A 38 20.35 -21.26 7.74
C GLU A 38 21.25 -20.42 8.66
N PHE A 39 21.73 -21.06 9.73
CA PHE A 39 22.67 -20.49 10.69
C PHE A 39 24.06 -21.09 10.47
N VAL A 40 25.03 -20.27 10.07
CA VAL A 40 26.40 -20.69 9.80
C VAL A 40 27.34 -20.18 10.89
N ALA A 41 28.03 -21.07 11.60
CA ALA A 41 28.95 -20.68 12.66
C ALA A 41 30.11 -19.82 12.10
N GLN A 42 30.39 -18.69 12.77
CA GLN A 42 31.46 -17.75 12.45
C GLN A 42 32.48 -17.68 13.60
N PRO A 43 33.32 -18.72 13.77
CA PRO A 43 34.29 -18.78 14.87
C PRO A 43 35.37 -17.69 14.80
N GLU A 44 35.55 -17.03 13.65
CA GLU A 44 36.48 -15.90 13.49
C GLU A 44 35.94 -14.57 13.98
N MET A 45 34.63 -14.47 14.27
CA MET A 45 33.97 -13.22 14.67
C MET A 45 33.72 -13.11 16.17
N GLY A 46 34.07 -14.15 16.95
CA GLY A 46 33.91 -14.15 18.41
C GLY A 46 32.93 -15.20 18.93
N TYR A 47 32.41 -14.97 20.14
CA TYR A 47 31.53 -15.90 20.84
C TYR A 47 30.58 -15.20 21.81
N VAL A 48 29.48 -15.87 22.16
CA VAL A 48 28.57 -15.47 23.23
C VAL A 48 28.85 -16.30 24.48
N VAL A 49 28.75 -15.66 25.65
CA VAL A 49 28.97 -16.30 26.96
C VAL A 49 27.96 -15.83 27.98
N LYS A 50 27.38 -16.76 28.75
CA LYS A 50 26.64 -16.50 29.98
C LYS A 50 27.54 -16.84 31.16
N VAL A 51 28.01 -15.82 31.88
CA VAL A 51 28.89 -16.01 33.04
C VAL A 51 28.07 -16.54 34.21
N ALA A 52 28.64 -17.47 34.98
CA ALA A 52 27.99 -17.96 36.19
C ALA A 52 27.88 -16.84 37.25
N GLU A 53 26.75 -16.78 37.95
CA GLU A 53 26.52 -15.84 39.04
C GLU A 53 27.53 -16.07 40.19
N ARG A 54 28.25 -15.03 40.63
CA ARG A 54 29.10 -15.09 41.83
C ARG A 54 28.29 -14.67 43.06
N SER A 55 28.79 -15.06 44.25
CA SER A 55 28.18 -14.73 45.54
C SER A 55 27.80 -13.24 45.63
N GLY A 56 26.51 -12.95 45.86
CA GLY A 56 25.99 -11.59 45.98
C GLY A 56 25.41 -10.96 44.69
N GLY A 57 25.13 -11.74 43.65
CA GLY A 57 24.42 -11.25 42.45
C GLY A 57 25.30 -10.52 41.43
N PHE A 58 26.62 -10.67 41.55
CA PHE A 58 27.58 -10.04 40.62
C PHE A 58 27.93 -11.00 39.47
N TYR A 59 27.68 -10.54 38.25
CA TYR A 59 28.14 -11.17 37.02
C TYR A 59 29.35 -10.37 36.51
N SER A 60 30.54 -10.97 36.57
CA SER A 60 31.76 -10.28 36.16
C SER A 60 32.60 -11.15 35.25
N LEU A 61 33.00 -10.57 34.11
CA LEU A 61 34.03 -11.13 33.24
C LEU A 61 35.42 -11.06 33.88
N ALA A 62 35.60 -10.25 34.94
CA ALA A 62 36.89 -10.05 35.59
C ALA A 62 37.39 -11.30 36.34
N GLY A 63 38.66 -11.64 36.09
CA GLY A 63 39.33 -12.79 36.71
C GLY A 63 39.16 -14.11 35.96
N LEU A 64 38.55 -14.11 34.77
CA LEU A 64 38.58 -15.25 33.85
C LEU A 64 39.87 -15.18 33.00
N PRO A 65 40.78 -16.17 33.10
CA PRO A 65 42.04 -16.13 32.35
C PRO A 65 41.78 -16.09 30.83
N ALA A 66 42.47 -15.18 30.13
CA ALA A 66 42.49 -15.04 28.67
C ALA A 66 41.21 -14.51 27.98
N LEU A 67 40.22 -14.01 28.72
CA LEU A 67 39.01 -13.39 28.17
C LEU A 67 39.28 -11.93 27.75
N ASP A 68 38.93 -11.58 26.52
CA ASP A 68 39.03 -10.20 26.02
C ASP A 68 37.84 -9.38 26.54
N THR A 69 38.06 -8.67 27.64
CA THR A 69 37.03 -7.83 28.25
C THR A 69 36.83 -6.50 27.54
N GLU A 70 37.76 -6.11 26.66
CA GLU A 70 37.70 -4.83 25.93
C GLU A 70 36.67 -4.88 24.79
N ASN A 71 36.54 -6.05 24.16
CA ASN A 71 35.57 -6.31 23.10
C ASN A 71 34.30 -7.05 23.56
N ALA A 72 34.11 -7.14 24.88
CA ALA A 72 32.87 -7.69 25.44
C ALA A 72 31.75 -6.65 25.37
N ARG A 73 30.59 -7.04 24.85
CA ARG A 73 29.37 -6.24 24.76
C ARG A 73 28.21 -6.94 25.43
N ARG A 74 27.38 -6.18 26.14
CA ARG A 74 26.25 -6.72 26.90
C ARG A 74 25.07 -6.98 25.95
N ILE A 75 24.32 -8.04 26.23
CA ILE A 75 23.00 -8.23 25.64
C ILE A 75 21.96 -7.58 26.56
N GLY A 76 21.14 -6.69 26.01
CA GLY A 76 20.14 -5.91 26.76
C GLY A 76 19.06 -6.74 27.45
N GLY A 77 18.39 -6.12 28.42
CA GLY A 77 17.31 -6.68 29.22
C GLY A 77 17.72 -7.17 30.61
N ARG A 78 16.89 -6.90 31.62
CA ARG A 78 17.13 -7.22 33.05
C ARG A 78 17.27 -8.71 33.33
N ASP A 79 16.58 -9.55 32.56
CA ASP A 79 16.60 -11.01 32.68
C ASP A 79 17.89 -11.64 32.11
N ARG A 80 18.72 -10.86 31.41
CA ARG A 80 19.92 -11.33 30.69
C ARG A 80 21.23 -10.86 31.33
N ARG A 81 21.18 -10.50 32.62
CA ARG A 81 22.36 -10.15 33.41
C ARG A 81 23.43 -11.24 33.30
N GLY A 82 24.63 -10.84 32.91
CA GLY A 82 25.76 -11.75 32.74
C GLY A 82 25.84 -12.45 31.40
N VAL A 83 25.02 -12.11 30.41
CA VAL A 83 25.17 -12.57 29.02
C VAL A 83 25.88 -11.52 28.18
N TRP A 84 26.96 -11.92 27.52
CA TRP A 84 27.83 -11.04 26.75
C TRP A 84 28.15 -11.66 25.40
N THR A 85 28.19 -10.84 24.35
CA THR A 85 28.95 -11.15 23.14
C THR A 85 30.39 -10.69 23.35
N VAL A 86 31.35 -11.43 22.84
CA VAL A 86 32.77 -11.08 22.82
C VAL A 86 33.20 -11.19 21.37
N GLU A 87 33.30 -10.05 20.71
CA GLU A 87 33.69 -9.96 19.31
C GLU A 87 35.22 -9.87 19.22
N ASN A 88 35.84 -10.55 18.26
CA ASN A 88 37.26 -10.35 17.96
C ASN A 88 37.57 -10.83 16.56
N GLU A 89 38.51 -10.18 15.87
CA GLU A 89 38.99 -10.54 14.53
C GLU A 89 40.19 -11.53 14.58
N GLY A 90 40.28 -12.32 15.66
CA GLY A 90 41.41 -13.22 15.89
C GLY A 90 41.32 -14.54 15.08
N PRO A 91 42.42 -15.33 15.00
CA PRO A 91 42.38 -16.62 14.31
C PRO A 91 41.33 -17.56 14.92
N ALA A 92 40.47 -18.19 14.09
CA ALA A 92 39.35 -19.06 14.49
C ALA A 92 39.65 -20.05 15.63
N GLY A 93 40.86 -20.62 15.64
CA GLY A 93 41.29 -21.59 16.64
C GLY A 93 41.28 -21.05 18.08
N ARG A 94 41.49 -19.74 18.26
CA ARG A 94 41.53 -19.10 19.59
C ARG A 94 40.14 -19.01 20.23
N ASN A 95 39.12 -18.71 19.44
CA ASN A 95 37.73 -18.62 19.92
C ASN A 95 37.16 -20.00 20.27
N GLU A 96 37.44 -21.02 19.45
CA GLU A 96 37.02 -22.39 19.78
C GLU A 96 37.70 -22.92 21.04
N GLU A 97 39.01 -22.69 21.20
CA GLU A 97 39.73 -23.07 22.41
C GLU A 97 39.17 -22.35 23.64
N MET A 98 38.83 -21.07 23.51
CA MET A 98 38.20 -20.29 24.58
C MET A 98 36.82 -20.83 24.95
N ILE A 99 35.93 -21.08 23.97
CA ILE A 99 34.62 -21.68 24.22
C ILE A 99 34.78 -23.03 24.94
N ARG A 100 35.71 -23.89 24.49
CA ARG A 100 35.98 -25.18 25.14
C ARG A 100 36.50 -24.99 26.57
N ALA A 101 37.40 -24.03 26.80
CA ALA A 101 37.96 -23.74 28.12
C ALA A 101 36.90 -23.21 29.09
N LEU A 102 36.03 -22.30 28.63
CA LEU A 102 34.92 -21.74 29.42
C LEU A 102 33.93 -22.82 29.87
N ARG A 103 33.60 -23.74 28.95
CA ARG A 103 32.73 -24.89 29.25
C ARG A 103 33.40 -25.88 30.21
N ALA A 104 34.67 -26.22 29.98
CA ALA A 104 35.39 -27.20 30.80
C ALA A 104 35.73 -26.70 32.21
N GLY A 105 35.97 -25.39 32.37
CA GLY A 105 36.33 -24.76 33.64
C GLY A 105 35.16 -24.47 34.58
N GLY A 106 33.90 -24.68 34.15
CA GLY A 106 32.71 -24.34 34.92
C GLY A 106 32.53 -22.83 35.15
N HIS A 107 33.20 -22.02 34.33
CA HIS A 107 33.22 -20.56 34.43
C HIS A 107 32.07 -19.88 33.68
N ALA A 108 31.49 -20.59 32.71
CA ALA A 108 30.31 -20.17 31.96
C ALA A 108 29.20 -21.20 32.11
N ALA A 109 27.96 -20.72 32.31
CA ALA A 109 26.76 -21.53 32.24
C ALA A 109 26.38 -21.86 30.79
N TYR A 110 26.79 -21.01 29.84
CA TYR A 110 26.61 -21.19 28.41
C TYR A 110 27.74 -20.52 27.65
N ALA A 111 28.21 -21.13 26.57
CA ALA A 111 29.11 -20.48 25.63
C ALA A 111 28.92 -21.03 24.22
N ALA A 112 28.83 -20.18 23.19
CA ALA A 112 28.65 -20.61 21.80
C ALA A 112 29.38 -19.66 20.84
N PRO A 113 29.78 -20.10 19.63
CA PRO A 113 30.28 -19.19 18.61
C PRO A 113 29.18 -18.20 18.18
N LEU A 114 29.56 -17.09 17.58
CA LEU A 114 28.62 -16.29 16.80
C LEU A 114 28.23 -17.02 15.51
N PHE A 115 27.06 -16.70 14.96
CA PHE A 115 26.53 -17.29 13.73
C PHE A 115 26.24 -16.20 12.71
N SER A 116 26.22 -16.57 11.43
CA SER A 116 25.59 -15.79 10.37
C SER A 116 24.22 -16.36 10.07
N CYS A 117 23.20 -15.50 10.02
CA CYS A 117 21.86 -15.84 9.54
C CYS A 117 21.41 -14.77 8.55
N GLY A 118 21.18 -15.15 7.30
CA GLY A 118 20.81 -14.18 6.27
C GLY A 118 21.90 -13.13 5.96
N GLY A 119 23.18 -13.47 6.19
CA GLY A 119 24.31 -12.55 6.04
C GLY A 119 24.66 -11.75 7.28
N GLU A 120 23.78 -11.72 8.29
CA GLU A 120 23.96 -10.92 9.52
C GLU A 120 24.59 -11.72 10.66
N THR A 121 25.44 -11.08 11.46
CA THR A 121 26.05 -11.71 12.64
C THR A 121 25.05 -11.75 13.80
N VAL A 122 24.75 -12.94 14.30
CA VAL A 122 23.78 -13.19 15.36
C VAL A 122 24.37 -14.05 16.47
N ALA A 123 24.05 -13.70 17.72
CA ALA A 123 24.30 -14.50 18.90
C ALA A 123 23.11 -15.41 19.17
N VAL A 124 23.36 -16.72 19.18
CA VAL A 124 22.40 -17.73 19.64
C VAL A 124 22.60 -17.89 21.15
N ILE A 125 21.71 -17.30 21.94
CA ILE A 125 21.69 -17.41 23.40
C ILE A 125 20.85 -18.63 23.84
N PRO A 126 20.92 -19.09 25.11
CA PRO A 126 20.16 -20.26 25.59
C PRO A 126 18.67 -19.95 25.79
N GLU A 127 18.04 -19.31 24.81
CA GLU A 127 16.65 -18.89 24.85
C GLU A 127 15.93 -19.24 23.54
N ILE A 128 14.68 -19.67 23.65
CA ILE A 128 13.78 -20.00 22.53
C ILE A 128 12.48 -19.23 22.73
N VAL A 129 11.91 -18.78 21.63
CA VAL A 129 10.52 -18.30 21.59
C VAL A 129 9.67 -19.37 20.94
N ILE A 130 8.51 -19.65 21.55
CA ILE A 130 7.47 -20.47 20.94
C ILE A 130 6.20 -19.65 20.75
N ARG A 131 5.43 -20.02 19.73
CA ARG A 131 4.01 -19.71 19.61
C ARG A 131 3.21 -21.00 19.67
N VAL A 132 2.23 -21.04 20.56
CA VAL A 132 1.34 -22.20 20.74
C VAL A 132 -0.01 -21.96 20.07
N ARG A 133 -0.69 -23.04 19.69
CA ARG A 133 -2.04 -22.94 19.14
C ARG A 133 -3.03 -22.32 20.14
N PRO A 134 -4.11 -21.65 19.69
CA PRO A 134 -5.04 -20.93 20.57
C PRO A 134 -5.65 -21.78 21.69
N GLU A 135 -5.79 -23.09 21.47
CA GLU A 135 -6.34 -24.04 22.45
C GLU A 135 -5.36 -24.47 23.55
N VAL A 136 -4.09 -24.07 23.48
CA VAL A 136 -3.03 -24.49 24.42
C VAL A 136 -2.95 -23.51 25.59
N ASP A 137 -3.21 -24.00 26.81
CA ASP A 137 -3.11 -23.20 28.04
C ASP A 137 -1.68 -23.19 28.63
N THR A 138 -1.42 -22.25 29.53
CA THR A 138 -0.11 -22.11 30.21
C THR A 138 0.32 -23.38 30.97
N ARG A 139 -0.62 -24.20 31.47
CA ARG A 139 -0.28 -25.45 32.17
C ARG A 139 0.27 -26.49 31.21
N GLN A 140 -0.29 -26.56 30.00
CA GLN A 140 0.22 -27.42 28.94
C GLN A 140 1.62 -27.00 28.51
N VAL A 141 1.91 -25.69 28.41
CA VAL A 141 3.26 -25.18 28.14
C VAL A 141 4.26 -25.58 29.23
N HIS A 142 3.89 -25.44 30.50
CA HIS A 142 4.76 -25.90 31.60
C HIS A 142 5.00 -27.41 31.59
N PHE A 143 3.99 -28.21 31.22
CA PHE A 143 4.15 -29.66 31.09
C PHE A 143 5.11 -30.01 29.95
N LEU A 144 4.96 -29.34 28.81
CA LEU A 144 5.85 -29.49 27.66
C LEU A 144 7.30 -29.16 28.03
N CYS A 145 7.54 -28.02 28.69
CA CYS A 145 8.88 -27.58 29.08
C CYS A 145 9.59 -28.61 29.97
N LYS A 146 8.88 -29.20 30.94
CA LYS A 146 9.41 -30.26 31.82
C LYS A 146 9.87 -31.49 31.04
N SER A 147 9.23 -31.81 29.91
CA SER A 147 9.57 -32.98 29.11
C SER A 147 10.78 -32.79 28.20
N LEU A 148 11.18 -31.54 27.93
CA LEU A 148 12.21 -31.17 26.95
C LEU A 148 13.46 -30.51 27.55
N ALA A 149 13.63 -30.58 28.88
CA ALA A 149 14.69 -29.85 29.59
C ALA A 149 14.67 -28.34 29.28
N LEU A 150 13.47 -27.76 29.20
CA LEU A 150 13.24 -26.33 29.05
C LEU A 150 12.64 -25.75 30.34
N ALA A 151 12.83 -24.46 30.55
CA ALA A 151 12.13 -23.71 31.59
C ALA A 151 11.38 -22.52 30.99
N VAL A 152 10.18 -22.22 31.47
CA VAL A 152 9.48 -20.99 31.08
C VAL A 152 10.17 -19.83 31.79
N ILE A 153 10.69 -18.86 31.03
CA ILE A 153 11.16 -17.58 31.58
C ILE A 153 9.94 -16.73 31.88
N LYS A 154 9.15 -16.42 30.85
CA LYS A 154 7.89 -15.68 30.98
C LYS A 154 6.96 -15.92 29.78
N PRO A 155 5.64 -15.74 29.93
CA PRO A 155 4.78 -15.41 28.81
C PRO A 155 5.26 -14.10 28.15
N MET A 156 5.17 -14.01 26.83
CA MET A 156 5.46 -12.76 26.12
C MET A 156 4.37 -11.72 26.43
N GLU A 157 4.76 -10.45 26.50
CA GLU A 157 3.80 -9.37 26.75
C GLU A 157 2.94 -9.08 25.51
N PHE A 158 1.71 -8.61 25.73
CA PHE A 158 0.73 -8.22 24.69
C PHE A 158 0.26 -9.34 23.75
N THR A 159 0.60 -10.59 24.06
CA THR A 159 0.11 -11.79 23.38
C THR A 159 -0.18 -12.89 24.41
N THR A 160 -1.13 -13.76 24.10
CA THR A 160 -1.50 -14.89 24.99
C THR A 160 -0.92 -16.22 24.51
N GLN A 161 -0.36 -16.24 23.29
CA GLN A 161 0.07 -17.47 22.61
C GLN A 161 1.59 -17.65 22.58
N GLU A 162 2.37 -16.66 23.00
CA GLU A 162 3.83 -16.72 22.91
C GLU A 162 4.50 -16.80 24.28
N TYR A 163 5.57 -17.59 24.35
CA TYR A 163 6.34 -17.81 25.57
C TYR A 163 7.82 -17.74 25.27
N LEU A 164 8.56 -17.07 26.16
CA LEU A 164 10.01 -17.08 26.20
C LEU A 164 10.48 -18.21 27.11
N LEU A 165 11.32 -19.10 26.58
CA LEU A 165 11.82 -20.29 27.24
C LEU A 165 13.34 -20.25 27.37
N GLU A 166 13.87 -20.74 28.49
CA GLU A 166 15.30 -21.03 28.69
C GLU A 166 15.60 -22.48 28.28
N VAL A 167 16.69 -22.65 27.55
CA VAL A 167 17.25 -23.97 27.21
C VAL A 167 18.27 -24.35 28.27
N LEU A 168 18.06 -25.44 29.01
CA LEU A 168 18.95 -25.87 30.10
C LEU A 168 20.24 -26.57 29.60
N GLY A 169 20.64 -26.30 28.37
CA GLY A 169 21.81 -26.86 27.71
C GLY A 169 23.01 -25.89 27.67
N PRO A 170 24.25 -26.40 27.52
CA PRO A 170 25.45 -25.57 27.62
C PRO A 170 25.82 -24.84 26.33
N ASP A 171 25.13 -25.11 25.21
CA ASP A 171 25.51 -24.61 23.88
C ASP A 171 24.37 -24.49 22.86
N ALA A 172 24.72 -23.92 21.69
CA ALA A 172 23.77 -23.69 20.60
C ALA A 172 23.20 -24.98 19.99
N GLU A 173 23.89 -26.12 20.10
CA GLU A 173 23.36 -27.41 19.60
C GLU A 173 22.10 -27.81 20.39
N ALA A 174 22.07 -27.57 21.69
CA ALA A 174 20.88 -27.77 22.51
C ALA A 174 19.73 -26.82 22.10
N VAL A 175 20.04 -25.57 21.73
CA VAL A 175 19.03 -24.60 21.27
C VAL A 175 18.40 -25.06 19.96
N PHE A 176 19.22 -25.40 18.96
CA PHE A 176 18.72 -25.88 17.67
C PHE A 176 17.92 -27.19 17.80
N ALA A 177 18.41 -28.17 18.59
CA ALA A 177 17.70 -29.43 18.81
C ALA A 177 16.33 -29.22 19.49
N ALA A 178 16.25 -28.32 20.46
CA ALA A 178 14.97 -28.00 21.11
C ALA A 178 14.00 -27.32 20.15
N VAL A 179 14.48 -26.39 19.29
CA VAL A 179 13.66 -25.75 18.26
C VAL A 179 13.12 -26.78 17.25
N GLU A 180 13.96 -27.68 16.75
CA GLU A 180 13.54 -28.75 15.84
C GLU A 180 12.47 -29.62 16.48
N GLN A 181 12.71 -30.09 17.71
CA GLN A 181 11.77 -30.96 18.41
C GLN A 181 10.44 -30.27 18.70
N LEU A 182 10.45 -28.97 19.03
CA LEU A 182 9.22 -28.20 19.27
C LEU A 182 8.41 -28.00 17.98
N ASN A 183 9.06 -27.70 16.85
CA ASN A 183 8.38 -27.51 15.57
C ASN A 183 7.75 -28.81 15.01
N GLU A 184 8.14 -29.98 15.51
CA GLU A 184 7.49 -31.26 15.19
C GLU A 184 6.20 -31.53 15.99
N MET A 185 5.86 -30.68 16.96
CA MET A 185 4.73 -30.92 17.85
C MET A 185 3.45 -30.24 17.38
N ASP A 186 2.35 -30.99 17.36
CA ASP A 186 1.04 -30.49 16.92
C ASP A 186 0.54 -29.27 17.70
N VAL A 187 0.98 -29.08 18.95
CA VAL A 187 0.55 -27.96 19.82
C VAL A 187 1.34 -26.67 19.60
N ILE A 188 2.44 -26.73 18.84
CA ILE A 188 3.30 -25.59 18.51
C ILE A 188 2.97 -25.11 17.10
N GLU A 189 2.74 -23.81 16.93
CA GLU A 189 2.60 -23.19 15.61
C GLU A 189 3.98 -22.96 14.99
N TRP A 190 4.89 -22.40 15.78
CA TRP A 190 6.30 -22.29 15.44
C TRP A 190 7.15 -22.13 16.70
N ALA A 191 8.43 -22.52 16.60
CA ALA A 191 9.47 -22.25 17.57
C ALA A 191 10.71 -21.71 16.85
N CYS A 192 11.41 -20.76 17.46
CA CYS A 192 12.66 -20.21 16.91
C CYS A 192 13.66 -19.87 18.03
N PRO A 193 14.98 -19.86 17.73
CA PRO A 193 15.96 -19.31 18.67
C PRO A 193 15.64 -17.83 18.97
N ASN A 194 15.76 -17.41 20.22
CA ASN A 194 15.70 -15.99 20.57
C ASN A 194 17.08 -15.37 20.27
N THR A 195 17.30 -14.91 19.04
CA THR A 195 18.60 -14.37 18.64
C THR A 195 18.82 -12.98 19.22
N ALA A 196 20.05 -12.73 19.69
CA ALA A 196 20.53 -11.39 19.99
C ALA A 196 21.44 -10.93 18.85
N MET A 197 21.26 -9.70 18.42
CA MET A 197 22.14 -9.09 17.43
C MET A 197 22.18 -7.59 17.68
N ARG A 198 23.23 -6.94 17.22
CA ARG A 198 23.29 -5.50 17.13
C ARG A 198 22.52 -5.09 15.88
N PRO A 199 21.41 -4.34 15.98
CA PRO A 199 20.75 -3.84 14.77
C PRO A 199 21.77 -3.10 13.93
N LYS A 200 21.80 -3.43 12.64
CA LYS A 200 22.58 -2.66 11.69
C LYS A 200 21.81 -1.37 11.45
N LEU A 201 22.34 -0.27 11.98
CA LEU A 201 21.92 1.06 11.57
C LEU A 201 22.14 1.15 10.06
N ALA A 202 21.12 1.55 9.31
CA ALA A 202 21.29 1.89 7.92
C ALA A 202 22.26 3.09 7.90
N GLY A 203 23.52 2.83 7.51
CA GLY A 203 24.68 3.65 7.88
C GLY A 203 24.54 5.16 7.68
N GLN A 204 24.97 5.91 8.70
CA GLN A 204 25.29 7.33 8.63
C GLN A 204 26.72 7.49 8.08
N THR A 205 26.97 8.37 7.11
CA THR A 205 28.33 8.65 6.64
C THR A 205 29.03 9.75 7.43
N MET A 206 30.35 9.57 7.57
CA MET A 206 31.32 10.62 7.85
C MET A 206 31.70 11.38 6.58
N PRO A 207 32.11 12.65 6.68
CA PRO A 207 32.85 13.32 5.62
C PRO A 207 34.26 12.72 5.47
N ASN A 208 34.74 12.57 4.23
CA ASN A 208 36.17 12.66 3.97
C ASN A 208 36.58 14.13 4.20
N GLN A 209 37.56 14.39 5.07
CA GLN A 209 38.09 15.74 5.32
C GLN A 209 38.64 16.37 4.03
N ILE A 210 37.80 17.13 3.32
CA ILE A 210 38.23 18.15 2.38
C ILE A 210 37.57 19.44 2.86
N ALA A 211 38.37 20.30 3.48
CA ALA A 211 37.96 21.63 3.92
C ALA A 211 37.39 22.41 2.73
N TRP A 212 36.07 22.60 2.68
CA TRP A 212 35.47 23.54 1.76
C TRP A 212 35.56 24.95 2.38
N SER A 213 36.43 25.78 1.81
CA SER A 213 36.47 27.21 2.07
C SER A 213 35.20 27.89 1.55
N GLY A 214 34.37 28.36 2.49
CA GLY A 214 33.25 29.30 2.41
C GLY A 214 32.81 29.90 1.06
N GLN A 215 31.49 29.99 0.89
CA GLN A 215 30.71 31.24 0.69
C GLN A 215 29.24 30.85 0.47
N PRO A 216 28.27 31.61 1.03
CA PRO A 216 26.85 31.38 0.80
C PRO A 216 26.52 31.73 -0.65
N ARG A 217 26.01 30.76 -1.42
CA ARG A 217 25.47 31.04 -2.76
C ARG A 217 23.95 30.91 -2.72
N SER A 218 23.31 32.08 -2.68
CA SER A 218 22.02 32.30 -3.32
C SER A 218 22.12 31.83 -4.77
N ILE A 219 21.31 30.85 -5.17
CA ILE A 219 21.18 30.42 -6.56
C ILE A 219 19.71 30.59 -6.96
N THR A 220 19.50 31.40 -7.99
CA THR A 220 18.22 31.68 -8.64
C THR A 220 17.60 30.41 -9.21
N ALA A 221 16.30 30.24 -8.94
CA ALA A 221 15.43 29.17 -9.41
C ALA A 221 15.49 28.98 -10.93
N GLY A 222 15.54 27.71 -11.36
CA GLY A 222 15.17 27.30 -12.70
C GLY A 222 13.66 27.05 -12.76
N GLU A 223 13.06 27.52 -13.86
CA GLU A 223 11.69 27.47 -14.43
C GLU A 223 10.54 26.59 -13.84
N GLU A 224 10.51 26.25 -12.55
CA GLU A 224 9.27 26.12 -11.78
C GLU A 224 9.13 27.34 -10.86
N THR A 225 8.27 28.27 -11.26
CA THR A 225 7.96 29.52 -10.57
C THR A 225 7.15 29.26 -9.29
N GLU A 226 7.57 29.87 -8.16
CA GLU A 226 6.84 30.02 -6.88
C GLU A 226 5.69 29.01 -6.63
N ARG A 227 6.00 27.86 -6.02
CA ARG A 227 4.98 26.94 -5.50
C ARG A 227 4.29 27.57 -4.28
N THR A 228 2.96 27.43 -4.19
CA THR A 228 2.20 27.84 -2.99
C THR A 228 2.45 26.85 -1.85
N GLY A 229 2.27 27.28 -0.61
CA GLY A 229 2.44 26.40 0.53
C GLY A 229 2.51 27.13 1.86
N VAL A 230 2.48 26.36 2.94
CA VAL A 230 2.85 26.84 4.28
C VAL A 230 4.37 26.73 4.41
N PHE A 231 5.04 27.83 4.74
CA PHE A 231 6.49 27.87 4.92
C PHE A 231 6.80 28.21 6.39
N PRO A 232 7.23 27.22 7.20
CA PRO A 232 7.59 27.42 8.59
C PRO A 232 8.75 28.43 8.77
N ASN A 233 8.80 29.10 9.91
CA ASN A 233 9.78 30.16 10.20
C ASN A 233 11.10 29.65 10.82
N ASP A 234 11.30 28.33 10.81
CA ASP A 234 12.44 27.64 11.41
C ASP A 234 13.75 27.97 10.66
N GLU A 235 14.84 28.11 11.40
CA GLU A 235 16.10 28.70 10.92
C GLU A 235 16.69 27.94 9.73
N TYR A 236 16.63 26.61 9.76
CA TYR A 236 17.25 25.72 8.77
C TYR A 236 16.27 25.13 7.76
N PHE A 237 14.98 25.49 7.82
CA PHE A 237 14.00 25.06 6.82
C PHE A 237 14.44 25.35 5.36
N PRO A 238 15.05 26.51 5.03
CA PRO A 238 15.56 26.75 3.67
C PRO A 238 16.62 25.74 3.18
N MET A 239 17.27 25.02 4.09
CA MET A 239 18.26 23.98 3.78
C MET A 239 17.63 22.56 3.72
N GLN A 240 16.38 22.40 4.14
CA GLN A 240 15.65 21.12 4.14
C GLN A 240 15.05 20.83 2.74
N TRP A 241 15.92 20.61 1.76
CA TRP A 241 15.51 20.35 0.37
C TRP A 241 14.56 19.15 0.21
N HIS A 242 14.63 18.16 1.11
CA HIS A 242 13.72 17.02 1.11
C HIS A 242 12.24 17.41 1.32
N LEU A 243 11.99 18.54 1.99
CA LEU A 243 10.66 19.11 2.20
C LEU A 243 10.30 20.09 1.07
N TYR A 244 11.28 20.92 0.67
CA TYR A 244 11.10 21.95 -0.35
C TYR A 244 12.39 22.16 -1.16
N ASN A 245 12.45 21.58 -2.35
CA ASN A 245 13.59 21.66 -3.26
C ASN A 245 13.36 22.76 -4.30
N THR A 246 14.11 23.84 -4.17
CA THR A 246 14.16 24.98 -5.10
C THR A 246 15.34 24.90 -6.06
N GLY A 247 16.03 23.75 -6.11
CA GLY A 247 17.31 23.57 -6.79
C GLY A 247 18.53 23.94 -5.93
N GLN A 248 18.36 24.07 -4.60
CA GLN A 248 19.49 24.29 -3.69
C GLN A 248 20.49 23.13 -3.79
N SER A 249 21.78 23.44 -3.59
CA SER A 249 22.88 22.48 -3.71
C SER A 249 22.99 21.78 -5.07
N GLY A 250 22.37 22.33 -6.13
CA GLY A 250 22.39 21.78 -7.48
C GLY A 250 21.33 20.73 -7.75
N GLY A 251 20.27 20.68 -6.94
CA GLY A 251 19.12 19.77 -7.11
C GLY A 251 18.19 20.15 -8.25
N THR A 252 17.21 19.28 -8.50
CA THR A 252 16.11 19.53 -9.43
C THR A 252 14.95 20.14 -8.64
N PRO A 253 14.48 21.36 -8.96
CA PRO A 253 13.26 21.89 -8.34
C PRO A 253 12.11 20.88 -8.43
N GLY A 254 11.35 20.70 -7.35
CA GLY A 254 10.29 19.68 -7.32
C GLY A 254 10.75 18.26 -6.98
N ALA A 255 12.06 18.01 -6.88
CA ALA A 255 12.59 16.74 -6.37
C ALA A 255 12.54 16.69 -4.82
N ASP A 256 11.33 16.76 -4.27
CA ASP A 256 10.98 16.79 -2.84
C ASP A 256 9.60 16.16 -2.57
N ILE A 257 9.22 16.01 -1.31
CA ILE A 257 7.93 15.37 -0.96
C ILE A 257 6.70 16.29 -1.08
N ARG A 258 6.84 17.53 -1.55
CA ARG A 258 5.76 18.55 -1.55
C ARG A 258 5.13 18.80 -0.18
N ALA A 259 5.98 18.97 0.84
CA ALA A 259 5.51 19.18 2.21
C ALA A 259 4.80 20.54 2.42
N PRO A 260 5.32 21.69 1.93
CA PRO A 260 4.62 22.98 2.05
C PRO A 260 3.20 22.98 1.51
N GLU A 261 2.98 22.28 0.40
CA GLU A 261 1.67 22.11 -0.22
C GLU A 261 0.76 21.23 0.64
N ALA A 262 1.28 20.14 1.20
CA ALA A 262 0.52 19.27 2.11
C ALA A 262 0.08 20.03 3.37
N TRP A 263 0.94 20.91 3.88
CA TRP A 263 0.70 21.71 5.08
C TRP A 263 -0.38 22.78 4.90
N GLU A 264 -0.80 23.11 3.68
CA GLU A 264 -2.03 23.89 3.44
C GLU A 264 -3.28 23.14 3.90
N ILE A 265 -3.25 21.80 3.87
CA ILE A 265 -4.36 20.93 4.29
C ILE A 265 -4.17 20.52 5.76
N THR A 266 -3.00 19.98 6.11
CA THR A 266 -2.68 19.60 7.49
C THR A 266 -1.19 19.63 7.77
N THR A 267 -0.82 20.10 8.95
CA THR A 267 0.54 20.06 9.50
C THR A 267 0.75 18.87 10.44
N GLY A 268 -0.29 18.05 10.61
CA GLY A 268 -0.35 16.97 11.58
C GLY A 268 -1.41 17.21 12.65
N ASN A 269 -1.68 16.18 13.44
CA ASN A 269 -2.63 16.21 14.55
C ASN A 269 -1.96 15.60 15.78
N SER A 270 -1.97 16.32 16.90
CA SER A 270 -1.36 15.88 18.15
C SER A 270 -1.94 14.59 18.76
N ASN A 271 -3.06 14.07 18.23
CA ASN A 271 -3.59 12.75 18.58
C ASN A 271 -2.96 11.61 17.78
N ILE A 272 -2.23 11.91 16.71
CA ILE A 272 -1.50 10.93 15.90
C ILE A 272 -0.08 10.82 16.43
N VAL A 273 0.32 9.60 16.80
CA VAL A 273 1.61 9.33 17.46
C VAL A 273 2.50 8.48 16.56
N ILE A 274 3.72 8.96 16.30
CA ILE A 274 4.79 8.27 15.57
C ILE A 274 5.76 7.67 16.59
N ALA A 275 5.81 6.36 16.69
CA ALA A 275 6.82 5.66 17.48
C ALA A 275 8.14 5.55 16.70
N ILE A 276 9.22 6.04 17.31
CA ILE A 276 10.58 5.94 16.79
C ILE A 276 11.27 4.80 17.55
N LEU A 277 11.28 3.60 16.94
CA LEU A 277 11.91 2.42 17.51
C LEU A 277 13.39 2.40 17.12
N ASP A 278 14.27 2.96 17.95
CA ASP A 278 15.65 3.25 17.57
C ASP A 278 16.63 3.30 18.78
N THR A 279 17.72 4.07 18.69
CA THR A 279 18.73 4.27 19.75
C THR A 279 18.26 5.09 20.95
N GLY A 280 17.01 5.56 20.92
CA GLY A 280 16.47 6.54 21.85
C GLY A 280 16.36 7.93 21.22
N VAL A 281 15.59 8.80 21.88
CA VAL A 281 15.37 10.19 21.43
C VAL A 281 15.74 11.10 22.60
N ASP A 282 16.56 12.12 22.34
CA ASP A 282 16.92 13.11 23.34
C ASP A 282 15.67 13.88 23.80
N SER A 283 15.22 13.57 25.01
CA SER A 283 13.99 14.13 25.58
C SER A 283 14.10 15.60 25.95
N SER A 284 15.33 16.14 25.97
CA SER A 284 15.64 17.53 26.30
C SER A 284 15.83 18.44 25.09
N HIS A 285 15.84 17.86 23.88
CA HIS A 285 16.09 18.61 22.66
C HIS A 285 15.03 19.71 22.46
N PRO A 286 15.43 20.99 22.28
CA PRO A 286 14.49 22.12 22.27
C PRO A 286 13.47 22.05 21.15
N ASP A 287 13.82 21.42 20.02
CA ASP A 287 12.95 21.28 18.84
C ASP A 287 12.08 20.01 18.85
N LEU A 288 12.26 19.13 19.85
CA LEU A 288 11.50 17.88 19.96
C LEU A 288 10.59 17.86 21.19
N VAL A 289 11.02 18.46 22.30
CA VAL A 289 10.39 18.32 23.62
C VAL A 289 8.88 18.57 23.62
N ASP A 290 8.42 19.56 22.84
CA ASP A 290 7.01 19.92 22.75
C ASP A 290 6.15 18.89 21.97
N ASN A 291 6.79 18.04 21.18
CA ASN A 291 6.17 16.97 20.39
C ASN A 291 6.36 15.57 21.01
N LEU A 292 7.07 15.42 22.12
CA LEU A 292 7.25 14.11 22.76
C LEU A 292 6.03 13.68 23.60
N VAL A 293 5.72 12.39 23.54
CA VAL A 293 4.92 11.67 24.55
C VAL A 293 5.82 10.72 25.33
N PRO A 294 5.38 10.17 26.48
CA PRO A 294 6.16 9.20 27.23
C PRO A 294 6.59 8.02 26.37
N GLY A 295 7.87 7.65 26.48
CA GLY A 295 8.49 6.53 25.78
C GLY A 295 8.97 5.44 26.74
N TYR A 296 9.69 4.44 26.22
CA TYR A 296 10.24 3.34 27.01
C TYR A 296 11.58 2.83 26.46
N ASP A 297 12.47 2.43 27.36
CA ASP A 297 13.76 1.81 27.06
C ASP A 297 13.65 0.29 27.23
N PHE A 298 13.54 -0.43 26.12
CA PHE A 298 13.54 -1.91 26.06
C PHE A 298 14.94 -2.52 26.15
N PHE A 299 15.99 -1.70 26.09
CA PHE A 299 17.38 -2.14 26.24
C PHE A 299 17.78 -2.24 27.72
N GLU A 300 17.41 -1.26 28.55
CA GLU A 300 17.63 -1.26 30.02
C GLU A 300 16.37 -1.68 30.83
N ASP A 301 15.23 -1.83 30.16
CA ASP A 301 13.90 -2.11 30.73
C ASP A 301 13.44 -1.03 31.74
N ASP A 302 13.46 0.24 31.35
CA ASP A 302 12.95 1.34 32.18
C ASP A 302 12.23 2.45 31.37
N ASP A 303 11.70 3.45 32.07
CA ASP A 303 10.93 4.55 31.47
C ASP A 303 11.84 5.71 30.97
N MET A 304 13.15 5.46 30.73
CA MET A 304 14.13 6.48 30.31
C MET A 304 14.63 6.20 28.88
N PRO A 305 13.85 6.53 27.84
CA PRO A 305 14.18 6.23 26.44
C PRO A 305 15.25 7.16 25.84
N ASP A 306 15.96 7.94 26.67
CA ASP A 306 17.03 8.81 26.23
C ASP A 306 18.22 7.99 25.68
N PRO A 307 18.90 8.53 24.66
CA PRO A 307 20.07 7.90 24.07
C PRO A 307 21.22 7.82 25.08
N ALA A 308 22.05 6.79 24.98
CA ALA A 308 23.15 6.54 25.92
C ALA A 308 24.28 7.60 25.86
N GLN A 309 24.37 8.33 24.75
CA GLN A 309 25.42 9.32 24.44
C GLN A 309 26.85 8.77 24.61
N LEU A 310 27.07 7.49 24.30
CA LEU A 310 28.39 6.85 24.39
C LEU A 310 29.25 7.22 23.19
N ASP A 311 28.62 7.29 22.02
CA ASP A 311 29.19 7.83 20.80
C ASP A 311 28.08 8.43 19.92
N ARG A 312 28.48 9.09 18.85
CA ARG A 312 27.56 9.80 17.95
C ARG A 312 26.50 8.89 17.30
N MET A 313 26.72 7.58 17.21
CA MET A 313 25.70 6.68 16.64
C MET A 313 24.46 6.62 17.50
N ASP A 314 24.56 6.95 18.80
CA ASP A 314 23.41 7.07 19.69
C ASP A 314 22.48 8.24 19.31
N ALA A 315 22.94 9.19 18.47
CA ALA A 315 22.12 10.27 17.92
C ALA A 315 21.07 9.78 16.92
N HIS A 316 21.20 8.56 16.40
CA HIS A 316 20.41 8.07 15.26
C HIS A 316 18.88 8.21 15.45
N GLY A 317 18.35 7.79 16.59
CA GLY A 317 16.93 7.95 16.90
C GLY A 317 16.47 9.41 17.02
N THR A 318 17.33 10.29 17.53
CA THR A 318 17.04 11.75 17.62
C THR A 318 16.98 12.38 16.23
N LEU A 319 17.88 12.02 15.32
CA LEU A 319 17.84 12.47 13.92
C LEU A 319 16.55 12.00 13.24
N CYS A 320 16.15 10.74 13.45
CA CYS A 320 14.93 10.18 12.87
C CYS A 320 13.67 10.85 13.42
N ALA A 321 13.64 11.14 14.72
CA ALA A 321 12.56 11.88 15.37
C ALA A 321 12.39 13.29 14.76
N GLY A 322 13.49 14.01 14.54
CA GLY A 322 13.46 15.33 13.93
C GLY A 322 12.90 15.33 12.51
N VAL A 323 13.35 14.38 11.68
CA VAL A 323 12.85 14.21 10.31
C VAL A 323 11.35 13.93 10.31
N ALA A 324 10.87 13.06 11.21
CA ALA A 324 9.46 12.69 11.27
C ALA A 324 8.58 13.86 11.73
N ALA A 325 8.93 14.53 12.84
CA ALA A 325 8.05 15.50 13.50
C ALA A 325 8.78 16.49 14.45
N ALA A 326 9.98 16.99 14.11
CA ALA A 326 10.50 18.20 14.78
C ALA A 326 9.46 19.33 14.74
N LYS A 327 9.40 20.11 15.82
CA LYS A 327 8.37 21.13 16.00
C LYS A 327 8.61 22.28 15.03
N GLY A 328 7.71 22.44 14.08
CA GLY A 328 7.76 23.50 13.09
C GLY A 328 7.17 24.80 13.60
N ASN A 329 7.55 25.88 12.93
CA ASN A 329 7.06 27.23 13.13
C ASN A 329 7.28 27.75 14.56
N ASN A 330 8.37 27.32 15.19
CA ASN A 330 8.76 27.74 16.54
C ASN A 330 9.92 28.77 16.53
N GLY A 331 10.51 29.02 15.36
CA GLY A 331 11.55 30.02 15.12
C GLY A 331 12.96 29.56 15.50
N ILE A 332 13.18 28.26 15.70
CA ILE A 332 14.49 27.66 15.94
C ILE A 332 14.68 26.47 14.99
N GLY A 333 15.93 26.05 14.76
CA GLY A 333 16.18 24.69 14.28
C GLY A 333 15.57 24.31 12.93
N VAL A 334 14.95 23.14 12.89
CA VAL A 334 14.43 22.46 11.71
C VAL A 334 12.93 22.22 11.85
N VAL A 335 12.30 21.67 10.81
CA VAL A 335 10.90 21.23 10.88
C VAL A 335 10.77 19.79 10.40
N GLY A 336 9.96 18.98 11.09
CA GLY A 336 9.65 17.61 10.66
C GLY A 336 8.51 17.56 9.63
N VAL A 337 8.35 16.42 8.97
CA VAL A 337 7.27 16.22 7.98
C VAL A 337 5.88 16.45 8.58
N ALA A 338 5.61 15.91 9.77
CA ALA A 338 4.33 16.02 10.46
C ALA A 338 4.48 16.79 11.78
N PHE A 339 4.84 18.08 11.67
CA PHE A 339 5.36 18.86 12.79
C PHE A 339 4.35 19.22 13.90
N ASP A 340 3.06 18.90 13.74
CA ASP A 340 2.05 18.97 14.80
C ASP A 340 1.59 17.59 15.33
N CYS A 341 2.18 16.49 14.84
CA CYS A 341 2.02 15.15 15.40
C CYS A 341 2.92 14.94 16.64
N ARG A 342 2.72 13.81 17.33
CA ARG A 342 3.53 13.43 18.50
C ARG A 342 4.53 12.33 18.18
N ILE A 343 5.61 12.30 18.94
CA ILE A 343 6.69 11.31 18.85
C ILE A 343 6.71 10.48 20.12
N MET A 344 6.71 9.16 19.98
CA MET A 344 6.92 8.21 21.07
C MET A 344 8.33 7.61 20.97
N PRO A 345 9.26 8.00 21.86
CA PRO A 345 10.60 7.42 21.90
C PRO A 345 10.54 5.95 22.35
N VAL A 346 11.06 5.02 21.55
CA VAL A 346 11.15 3.60 21.93
C VAL A 346 12.58 3.14 21.73
N ARG A 347 13.37 3.16 22.80
CA ARG A 347 14.78 2.77 22.73
C ARG A 347 14.88 1.25 22.76
N ILE A 348 15.44 0.67 21.71
CA ILE A 348 15.61 -0.79 21.57
C ILE A 348 17.08 -1.23 21.57
N PHE A 349 18.02 -0.31 21.38
CA PHE A 349 19.46 -0.59 21.42
C PHE A 349 20.26 0.69 21.67
N ASP A 350 21.58 0.56 21.76
CA ASP A 350 22.53 1.66 21.73
C ASP A 350 23.70 1.32 20.79
N SER A 351 24.65 2.23 20.70
CA SER A 351 25.86 2.13 19.89
C SER A 351 26.80 0.98 20.26
N GLN A 352 26.62 0.28 21.38
CA GLN A 352 27.54 -0.76 21.84
C GLN A 352 26.86 -2.11 22.14
N GLY A 353 25.54 -2.14 22.28
CA GLY A 353 24.77 -3.28 22.76
C GLY A 353 24.07 -4.11 21.69
N SER A 354 23.65 -5.31 22.07
CA SER A 354 22.75 -6.15 21.27
C SER A 354 21.41 -6.31 21.96
N VAL A 355 20.34 -6.36 21.17
CA VAL A 355 18.97 -6.62 21.66
C VAL A 355 18.41 -7.89 21.03
N THR A 356 17.66 -8.65 21.84
CA THR A 356 17.02 -9.89 21.42
C THR A 356 15.78 -9.65 20.57
N ALA A 357 15.51 -10.54 19.62
CA ALA A 357 14.30 -10.51 18.80
C ALA A 357 13.01 -10.44 19.65
N SER A 358 12.95 -11.15 20.77
CA SER A 358 11.80 -11.07 21.70
C SER A 358 11.57 -9.68 22.30
N LYS A 359 12.63 -8.93 22.60
CA LYS A 359 12.51 -7.57 23.14
C LYS A 359 12.05 -6.56 22.09
N ILE A 360 12.52 -6.71 20.84
CA ILE A 360 12.01 -5.89 19.73
C ILE A 360 10.53 -6.20 19.48
N ALA A 361 10.13 -7.48 19.51
CA ALA A 361 8.72 -7.85 19.38
C ALA A 361 7.84 -7.26 20.50
N GLU A 362 8.33 -7.28 21.75
CA GLU A 362 7.67 -6.58 22.86
C GLU A 362 7.57 -5.08 22.60
N ALA A 363 8.64 -4.44 22.11
CA ALA A 363 8.66 -3.01 21.81
C ALA A 363 7.63 -2.60 20.73
N ILE A 364 7.53 -3.38 19.65
CA ILE A 364 6.55 -3.17 18.57
C ILE A 364 5.12 -3.22 19.14
N ARG A 365 4.80 -4.28 19.89
CA ARG A 365 3.46 -4.44 20.48
C ARG A 365 3.16 -3.39 21.55
N TRP A 366 4.15 -3.06 22.37
CA TRP A 366 4.04 -2.04 23.41
C TRP A 366 3.72 -0.68 22.81
N ALA A 367 4.43 -0.27 21.76
CA ALA A 367 4.19 1.01 21.09
C ALA A 367 2.73 1.12 20.62
N ALA A 368 2.22 0.09 19.95
CA ALA A 368 0.83 0.04 19.50
C ALA A 368 -0.17 0.12 20.66
N VAL A 369 0.04 -0.65 21.74
CA VAL A 369 -0.83 -0.65 22.92
C VAL A 369 -0.80 0.68 23.67
N HIS A 370 0.31 1.42 23.60
CA HIS A 370 0.48 2.72 24.23
C HIS A 370 0.11 3.89 23.30
N GLY A 371 -0.55 3.61 22.18
CA GLY A 371 -1.18 4.62 21.35
C GLY A 371 -0.37 5.06 20.13
N ALA A 372 0.66 4.33 19.73
CA ALA A 372 1.33 4.60 18.45
C ALA A 372 0.39 4.31 17.27
N ASP A 373 0.32 5.24 16.33
CA ASP A 373 -0.40 5.09 15.06
C ASP A 373 0.54 4.65 13.94
N VAL A 374 1.78 5.14 13.96
CA VAL A 374 2.82 4.85 12.97
C VAL A 374 4.07 4.38 13.69
N LEU A 375 4.73 3.33 13.21
CA LEU A 375 6.01 2.83 13.72
C LEU A 375 7.09 3.04 12.66
N SER A 376 8.06 3.89 12.96
CA SER A 376 9.25 4.12 12.13
C SER A 376 10.40 3.26 12.64
N ASN A 377 10.94 2.41 11.76
CA ASN A 377 12.01 1.48 12.09
C ASN A 377 13.19 1.69 11.14
N SER A 378 14.09 2.60 11.52
CA SER A 378 15.27 2.99 10.73
C SER A 378 16.46 2.03 10.86
N TRP A 379 16.15 0.73 10.99
CA TRP A 379 17.10 -0.37 11.15
C TRP A 379 16.61 -1.59 10.35
N GLY A 380 17.55 -2.35 9.80
CA GLY A 380 17.25 -3.57 9.04
C GLY A 380 17.72 -4.83 9.77
N ARG A 381 16.98 -5.93 9.61
CA ARG A 381 17.36 -7.26 10.13
C ARG A 381 16.85 -8.38 9.24
N SER A 382 17.54 -9.53 9.27
CA SER A 382 16.86 -10.80 9.01
C SER A 382 15.81 -11.01 10.11
N VAL A 383 14.53 -11.01 9.76
CA VAL A 383 13.45 -11.26 10.70
C VAL A 383 13.28 -12.75 10.97
N GLY A 384 13.08 -13.08 12.24
CA GLY A 384 12.53 -14.38 12.65
C GLY A 384 11.01 -14.27 12.83
N PRO A 385 10.30 -15.39 13.00
CA PRO A 385 8.84 -15.43 13.06
C PRO A 385 8.25 -14.57 14.18
N ILE A 386 8.98 -14.33 15.27
CA ILE A 386 8.49 -13.49 16.37
C ILE A 386 8.33 -12.01 15.96
N ILE A 387 9.24 -11.47 15.13
CA ILE A 387 9.12 -10.09 14.66
C ILE A 387 7.97 -9.97 13.66
N HIS A 388 7.87 -10.92 12.73
CA HIS A 388 6.73 -10.96 11.80
C HIS A 388 5.40 -11.09 12.54
N SER A 389 5.34 -11.95 13.57
CA SER A 389 4.13 -12.07 14.40
C SER A 389 3.80 -10.77 15.12
N ALA A 390 4.78 -10.05 15.67
CA ALA A 390 4.53 -8.77 16.33
C ALA A 390 4.05 -7.70 15.36
N VAL A 391 4.64 -7.63 14.15
CA VAL A 391 4.18 -6.75 13.07
C VAL A 391 2.74 -7.10 12.68
N THR A 392 2.44 -8.39 12.47
CA THR A 392 1.09 -8.85 12.15
C THR A 392 0.09 -8.48 13.24
N ASP A 393 0.44 -8.65 14.52
CA ASP A 393 -0.44 -8.30 15.64
C ASP A 393 -0.82 -6.82 15.63
N VAL A 394 0.11 -5.93 15.26
CA VAL A 394 -0.13 -4.48 15.23
C VAL A 394 -0.72 -3.99 13.92
N THR A 395 -0.57 -4.69 12.79
CA THR A 395 -1.04 -4.23 11.47
C THR A 395 -2.36 -4.83 11.02
N GLN A 396 -2.69 -6.06 11.46
CA GLN A 396 -3.83 -6.79 10.92
C GLN A 396 -5.19 -6.20 11.33
N PRO A 397 -6.22 -6.30 10.48
CA PRO A 397 -7.58 -5.93 10.85
C PRO A 397 -8.06 -6.69 12.11
N GLY A 398 -8.60 -5.96 13.08
CA GLY A 398 -9.00 -6.50 14.38
C GLY A 398 -7.84 -6.79 15.35
N GLY A 399 -6.60 -6.48 14.97
CA GLY A 399 -5.40 -6.60 15.79
C GLY A 399 -5.32 -5.55 16.92
N ILE A 400 -4.16 -5.48 17.57
CA ILE A 400 -3.96 -4.59 18.74
C ILE A 400 -3.66 -3.14 18.36
N GLY A 401 -3.28 -2.87 17.10
CA GLY A 401 -2.99 -1.54 16.61
C GLY A 401 -4.25 -0.73 16.31
N ARG A 402 -4.28 0.53 16.76
CA ARG A 402 -5.29 1.55 16.38
C ARG A 402 -6.74 1.06 16.48
N GLN A 403 -7.08 0.37 17.57
CA GLN A 403 -8.41 -0.22 17.81
C GLN A 403 -8.85 -1.20 16.71
N GLY A 404 -7.92 -2.00 16.18
CA GLY A 404 -8.17 -2.96 15.12
C GLY A 404 -8.07 -2.42 13.70
N ARG A 405 -7.71 -1.14 13.52
CA ARG A 405 -7.41 -0.57 12.18
C ARG A 405 -5.99 -0.90 11.71
N GLY A 406 -5.12 -1.28 12.64
CA GLY A 406 -3.72 -1.56 12.37
C GLY A 406 -2.84 -0.30 12.37
N CYS A 407 -1.71 -0.35 13.06
CA CYS A 407 -0.66 0.67 12.96
C CYS A 407 0.01 0.62 11.59
N VAL A 408 0.46 1.76 11.08
CA VAL A 408 1.28 1.84 9.87
C VAL A 408 2.72 1.54 10.25
N VAL A 409 3.38 0.59 9.59
CA VAL A 409 4.75 0.17 9.93
C VAL A 409 5.68 0.45 8.75
N CYS A 410 6.72 1.25 8.97
CA CYS A 410 7.73 1.56 7.97
C CYS A 410 9.06 0.90 8.36
N PHE A 411 9.71 0.25 7.38
CA PHE A 411 11.06 -0.30 7.50
C PHE A 411 11.94 0.20 6.36
N VAL A 412 13.23 0.40 6.66
CA VAL A 412 14.25 0.76 5.67
C VAL A 412 14.56 -0.39 4.72
N ALA A 413 14.79 -0.09 3.43
CA ALA A 413 15.24 -1.07 2.45
C ALA A 413 16.66 -1.62 2.69
N ASP A 414 17.47 -0.94 3.53
CA ASP A 414 18.91 -1.14 3.77
C ASP A 414 19.80 -0.30 2.82
N ASN A 415 21.08 -0.18 3.18
CA ASN A 415 22.07 0.70 2.56
C ASN A 415 23.19 -0.07 1.82
N ASN A 416 22.93 -1.26 1.29
CA ASN A 416 23.98 -2.09 0.66
C ASN A 416 24.09 -1.92 -0.86
N GLY A 417 23.20 -1.13 -1.48
CA GLY A 417 23.12 -1.02 -2.93
C GLY A 417 22.81 -2.36 -3.61
N SER A 418 22.11 -3.25 -2.91
CA SER A 418 21.85 -4.64 -3.32
C SER A 418 20.36 -4.98 -3.26
N LEU A 419 20.02 -6.18 -3.71
CA LEU A 419 18.66 -6.70 -3.55
C LEU A 419 18.27 -6.77 -2.06
N ILE A 420 17.04 -6.37 -1.75
CA ILE A 420 16.41 -6.57 -0.44
C ILE A 420 16.28 -8.08 -0.21
N PRO A 421 16.87 -8.64 0.87
CA PRO A 421 16.74 -10.06 1.17
C PRO A 421 15.28 -10.43 1.49
N ASN A 422 14.81 -11.59 1.02
CA ASN A 422 13.43 -12.06 1.29
C ASN A 422 13.12 -12.24 2.78
N ASN A 423 14.14 -12.44 3.61
CA ASN A 423 14.04 -12.56 5.05
C ASN A 423 14.25 -11.23 5.79
N SER A 424 14.30 -10.10 5.09
CA SER A 424 14.44 -8.76 5.69
C SER A 424 13.15 -8.32 6.39
N SER A 425 13.25 -7.46 7.42
CA SER A 425 12.08 -6.77 7.99
C SER A 425 11.31 -5.95 6.95
N ALA A 426 12.02 -5.40 5.96
CA ALA A 426 11.41 -4.69 4.83
C ALA A 426 10.74 -5.65 3.81
N ALA A 427 10.94 -6.96 3.92
CA ALA A 427 10.28 -7.94 3.05
C ALA A 427 8.91 -8.40 3.58
N LEU A 428 8.51 -7.95 4.77
CA LEU A 428 7.22 -8.30 5.36
C LEU A 428 6.08 -7.68 4.53
N PRO A 429 5.04 -8.46 4.15
CA PRO A 429 4.00 -7.97 3.25
C PRO A 429 3.12 -6.88 3.88
N GLU A 430 3.10 -6.75 5.21
CA GLU A 430 2.28 -5.80 5.95
C GLU A 430 2.93 -4.41 6.15
N VAL A 431 4.20 -4.24 5.76
CA VAL A 431 4.99 -3.02 6.03
C VAL A 431 5.28 -2.21 4.76
N SER A 432 5.59 -0.93 4.92
CA SER A 432 6.16 -0.12 3.84
C SER A 432 7.68 -0.22 3.85
N ALA A 433 8.24 -0.82 2.80
CA ALA A 433 9.68 -0.87 2.56
C ALA A 433 10.15 0.41 1.87
N VAL A 434 11.07 1.14 2.50
CA VAL A 434 11.43 2.50 2.09
C VAL A 434 12.87 2.58 1.59
N GLY A 435 13.03 2.89 0.31
CA GLY A 435 14.32 3.19 -0.33
C GLY A 435 14.64 4.69 -0.36
N ALA A 436 15.79 5.04 -0.92
CA ALA A 436 16.33 6.41 -0.87
C ALA A 436 16.67 6.99 -2.26
N VAL A 437 16.23 8.23 -2.49
CA VAL A 437 16.59 9.06 -3.65
C VAL A 437 17.31 10.35 -3.23
N ASP A 438 18.09 10.90 -4.14
CA ASP A 438 18.77 12.18 -3.95
C ASP A 438 17.87 13.37 -4.33
N HIS A 439 18.40 14.58 -4.13
CA HIS A 439 17.81 15.87 -4.52
C HIS A 439 17.57 16.09 -6.03
N LYS A 440 17.67 15.04 -6.85
CA LYS A 440 17.42 15.03 -8.30
C LYS A 440 16.55 13.84 -8.73
N ASP A 441 15.92 13.14 -7.79
CA ASP A 441 15.15 11.91 -8.02
C ASP A 441 15.97 10.73 -8.54
N VAL A 442 17.28 10.75 -8.32
CA VAL A 442 18.14 9.61 -8.66
C VAL A 442 18.25 8.71 -7.44
N ARG A 443 17.96 7.42 -7.61
CA ARG A 443 18.20 6.42 -6.55
C ARG A 443 19.64 6.50 -6.07
N TRP A 444 19.83 6.63 -4.76
CA TRP A 444 21.15 6.60 -4.17
C TRP A 444 21.84 5.25 -4.44
N ALA A 445 23.14 5.28 -4.76
CA ALA A 445 23.92 4.07 -5.03
C ALA A 445 23.86 3.06 -3.86
N TYR A 446 23.78 3.56 -2.63
CA TYR A 446 23.65 2.74 -1.43
C TYR A 446 22.25 2.19 -1.20
N SER A 447 21.19 2.77 -1.76
CA SER A 447 19.83 2.31 -1.45
C SER A 447 19.65 0.88 -1.96
N SER A 448 19.33 -0.06 -1.09
CA SER A 448 18.89 -1.38 -1.54
C SER A 448 17.57 -1.27 -2.32
N TYR A 449 17.30 -2.27 -3.16
CA TYR A 449 16.21 -2.28 -4.13
C TYR A 449 15.66 -3.70 -4.33
N GLY A 450 14.56 -3.90 -5.04
CA GLY A 450 14.01 -5.23 -5.35
C GLY A 450 12.48 -5.32 -5.25
N PRO A 451 11.91 -6.52 -5.46
CA PRO A 451 10.46 -6.74 -5.49
C PRO A 451 9.72 -6.45 -4.19
N GLN A 452 10.44 -6.29 -3.08
CA GLN A 452 9.88 -5.94 -1.78
C GLN A 452 9.74 -4.42 -1.59
N LEU A 453 10.41 -3.61 -2.40
CA LEU A 453 10.43 -2.17 -2.26
C LEU A 453 9.04 -1.59 -2.50
N SER A 454 8.51 -0.84 -1.53
CA SER A 454 7.19 -0.21 -1.67
C SER A 454 7.31 1.11 -2.40
N LEU A 455 8.19 1.99 -1.92
CA LEU A 455 8.42 3.32 -2.48
C LEU A 455 9.77 3.87 -2.01
N VAL A 456 10.16 5.03 -2.52
CA VAL A 456 11.36 5.75 -2.11
C VAL A 456 11.03 7.10 -1.49
N ALA A 457 11.94 7.64 -0.68
CA ALA A 457 11.84 9.00 -0.19
C ALA A 457 13.21 9.69 -0.22
N PRO A 458 13.26 11.04 -0.21
CA PRO A 458 14.52 11.78 -0.14
C PRO A 458 15.44 11.32 0.98
N SER A 459 16.75 11.37 0.74
CA SER A 459 17.76 11.19 1.78
C SER A 459 19.03 11.96 1.45
N GLY A 460 19.81 12.29 2.48
CA GLY A 460 21.11 12.93 2.33
C GLY A 460 22.25 11.93 2.07
N CYS A 461 23.35 12.44 1.51
CA CYS A 461 24.62 11.73 1.41
C CYS A 461 25.74 12.72 1.05
N ASP A 462 26.98 12.43 1.49
CA ASP A 462 28.18 13.13 1.06
C ASP A 462 29.37 12.15 0.84
N GLY A 463 30.10 12.29 -0.26
CA GLY A 463 31.33 11.54 -0.56
C GLY A 463 31.25 10.43 -1.63
N GLU A 464 32.30 9.61 -1.73
CA GLU A 464 32.48 8.61 -2.80
C GLU A 464 31.46 7.46 -2.76
N TRP A 465 31.05 7.03 -1.56
CA TRP A 465 29.97 6.06 -1.33
C TRP A 465 28.63 6.49 -1.98
N CYS A 466 28.44 7.79 -2.13
CA CYS A 466 27.28 8.42 -2.73
C CYS A 466 27.39 8.51 -4.27
N GLY A 467 28.35 7.81 -4.88
CA GLY A 467 28.64 7.92 -6.32
C GLY A 467 29.31 9.25 -6.70
N GLY A 468 29.90 9.97 -5.74
CA GLY A 468 30.52 11.29 -5.95
C GLY A 468 29.53 12.45 -5.99
N VAL A 469 28.26 12.23 -5.62
CA VAL A 469 27.23 13.27 -5.46
C VAL A 469 27.20 13.71 -3.99
N SER A 470 27.00 15.01 -3.75
CA SER A 470 26.89 15.59 -2.41
C SER A 470 25.57 16.34 -2.28
N ALA A 471 24.72 15.88 -1.36
CA ALA A 471 23.47 16.50 -0.98
C ALA A 471 23.18 16.17 0.48
N THR A 472 23.53 17.08 1.38
CA THR A 472 23.32 16.96 2.82
C THR A 472 21.87 17.28 3.20
N LEU A 473 21.40 16.77 4.34
CA LEU A 473 20.04 16.96 4.84
C LEU A 473 20.08 17.44 6.29
N TRP A 474 19.28 18.46 6.62
CA TRP A 474 19.25 19.05 7.95
C TRP A 474 18.17 18.43 8.84
N THR A 475 18.55 18.07 10.08
CA THR A 475 17.64 17.58 11.13
C THR A 475 18.21 17.85 12.53
N THR A 476 17.44 17.54 13.59
CA THR A 476 17.82 17.61 15.00
C THR A 476 18.89 16.59 15.36
N ASP A 477 19.83 16.93 16.23
CA ASP A 477 20.91 16.06 16.70
C ASP A 477 20.83 15.91 18.24
N LEU A 478 21.76 15.18 18.87
CA LEU A 478 21.88 15.20 20.33
C LEU A 478 22.18 16.62 20.82
N THR A 479 21.55 17.04 21.92
CA THR A 479 21.89 18.31 22.55
C THR A 479 23.35 18.30 23.03
N GLY A 480 24.15 19.25 22.55
CA GLY A 480 25.57 19.34 22.88
C GLY A 480 26.53 18.59 21.93
N PRO A 481 27.83 18.48 22.29
CA PRO A 481 28.88 18.06 21.35
C PRO A 481 28.97 16.54 21.09
N GLN A 482 28.10 15.73 21.67
CA GLN A 482 28.14 14.27 21.57
C GLN A 482 27.54 13.74 20.25
N GLY A 483 26.79 14.58 19.53
CA GLY A 483 26.14 14.26 18.27
C GLY A 483 27.05 14.32 17.02
N ASN A 484 26.39 14.37 15.87
CA ASN A 484 26.99 14.55 14.54
C ASN A 484 27.31 16.03 14.21
N SER A 485 26.86 16.98 15.02
CA SER A 485 27.08 18.42 14.89
C SER A 485 28.55 18.82 14.82
N VAL A 486 29.44 17.99 15.39
CA VAL A 486 30.89 18.17 15.31
C VAL A 486 31.45 18.17 13.88
N PHE A 487 30.69 17.67 12.90
CA PHE A 487 31.06 17.68 11.50
C PHE A 487 30.51 18.88 10.73
N ASN A 488 29.58 19.64 11.33
CA ASN A 488 29.00 20.83 10.70
C ASN A 488 30.09 21.83 10.31
N ASP A 489 29.81 22.61 9.26
CA ASP A 489 30.68 23.71 8.86
C ASP A 489 30.76 24.79 9.96
N ASP A 490 29.69 24.93 10.75
CA ASP A 490 29.66 25.74 11.97
C ASP A 490 29.65 24.83 13.20
N PRO A 491 30.78 24.72 13.94
CA PRO A 491 30.90 23.86 15.11
C PRO A 491 30.13 24.37 16.33
N ASP A 492 29.58 25.59 16.30
CA ASP A 492 28.74 26.12 17.37
C ASP A 492 27.26 25.66 17.24
N LEU A 493 26.89 25.03 16.12
CA LEU A 493 25.57 24.42 15.89
C LEU A 493 25.49 23.01 16.48
N LEU A 494 25.49 22.92 17.81
CA LEU A 494 25.61 21.65 18.53
C LEU A 494 24.37 20.74 18.46
N ASP A 495 23.18 21.33 18.34
CA ASP A 495 21.92 20.59 18.50
C ASP A 495 21.31 20.18 17.14
N TYR A 496 21.94 20.53 16.02
CA TYR A 496 21.43 20.20 14.68
C TYR A 496 22.57 19.67 13.81
N THR A 497 22.25 18.90 12.77
CA THR A 497 23.27 18.44 11.83
C THR A 497 22.78 18.44 10.39
N GLN A 498 23.69 18.76 9.47
CA GLN A 498 23.50 18.55 8.03
C GLN A 498 23.97 17.16 7.56
N TYR A 499 24.70 16.43 8.42
CA TYR A 499 25.27 15.13 8.09
C TYR A 499 24.37 14.00 8.59
N CYS A 500 23.18 13.94 8.00
CA CYS A 500 22.30 12.77 8.09
C CYS A 500 21.99 12.24 6.68
N GLY A 501 21.93 10.92 6.56
CA GLY A 501 21.80 10.24 5.28
C GLY A 501 21.59 8.73 5.45
N GLY A 502 21.21 8.07 4.35
CA GLY A 502 20.81 6.67 4.36
C GLY A 502 19.30 6.47 4.26
N THR A 503 18.87 5.24 3.96
CA THR A 503 17.45 4.87 3.99
C THR A 503 16.80 5.13 5.36
N SER A 504 17.59 5.18 6.44
CA SER A 504 17.20 5.60 7.79
C SER A 504 16.62 7.01 7.89
N VAL A 505 16.90 7.90 6.93
CA VAL A 505 16.27 9.23 6.83
C VAL A 505 15.00 9.17 5.96
N SER A 506 15.00 8.35 4.91
CA SER A 506 13.83 8.14 4.06
C SER A 506 12.65 7.52 4.83
N CYS A 507 12.93 6.57 5.74
CA CYS A 507 11.90 5.89 6.53
C CYS A 507 11.07 6.82 7.43
N PRO A 508 11.64 7.72 8.26
CA PRO A 508 10.88 8.68 9.06
C PRO A 508 10.17 9.74 8.20
N ILE A 509 10.65 10.05 6.98
CA ILE A 509 9.89 10.87 6.03
C ILE A 509 8.58 10.18 5.67
N VAL A 510 8.62 8.91 5.25
CA VAL A 510 7.41 8.15 4.91
C VAL A 510 6.50 7.97 6.13
N ALA A 511 7.07 7.73 7.31
CA ALA A 511 6.30 7.66 8.55
C ALA A 511 5.60 8.99 8.88
N GLY A 512 6.26 10.14 8.63
CA GLY A 512 5.68 11.46 8.75
C GLY A 512 4.52 11.68 7.76
N VAL A 513 4.69 11.29 6.50
CA VAL A 513 3.59 11.36 5.50
C VAL A 513 2.41 10.46 5.90
N ALA A 514 2.68 9.25 6.41
CA ALA A 514 1.64 8.39 6.97
C ALA A 514 0.90 9.05 8.13
N ALA A 515 1.60 9.80 8.98
CA ALA A 515 0.97 10.56 10.05
C ALA A 515 0.13 11.73 9.54
N LEU A 516 0.53 12.42 8.46
CA LEU A 516 -0.29 13.45 7.81
C LEU A 516 -1.58 12.85 7.22
N ILE A 517 -1.49 11.70 6.54
CA ILE A 517 -2.65 10.93 6.05
C ILE A 517 -3.63 10.64 7.20
N LEU A 518 -3.13 10.10 8.31
CA LEU A 518 -3.97 9.77 9.48
C LEU A 518 -4.49 11.02 10.21
N SER A 519 -3.84 12.17 10.04
CA SER A 519 -4.28 13.43 10.63
C SER A 519 -5.52 14.00 9.94
N VAL A 520 -5.71 13.72 8.65
CA VAL A 520 -6.96 14.05 7.93
C VAL A 520 -8.01 12.96 8.05
N ASN A 521 -7.61 11.68 8.03
CA ASN A 521 -8.54 10.56 8.16
C ASN A 521 -7.99 9.48 9.11
N PRO A 522 -8.30 9.56 10.43
CA PRO A 522 -7.85 8.58 11.40
C PRO A 522 -8.60 7.24 11.30
N HIS A 523 -9.59 7.10 10.41
CA HIS A 523 -10.36 5.88 10.28
C HIS A 523 -9.79 4.89 9.26
N LEU A 524 -8.83 5.32 8.45
CA LEU A 524 -8.08 4.47 7.54
C LEU A 524 -7.39 3.32 8.27
N THR A 525 -7.41 2.15 7.65
CA THR A 525 -6.66 0.97 8.04
C THR A 525 -5.19 1.06 7.60
N ASN A 526 -4.31 0.23 8.15
CA ASN A 526 -2.93 0.13 7.68
C ASN A 526 -2.84 -0.12 6.16
N GLU A 527 -3.68 -1.00 5.62
CA GLU A 527 -3.69 -1.32 4.20
C GLU A 527 -4.07 -0.10 3.35
N GLU A 528 -5.11 0.64 3.73
CA GLU A 528 -5.53 1.84 3.01
C GLU A 528 -4.49 2.97 3.07
N VAL A 529 -3.83 3.19 4.21
CA VAL A 529 -2.74 4.19 4.29
C VAL A 529 -1.57 3.80 3.38
N ARG A 530 -1.21 2.51 3.34
CA ARG A 530 -0.16 2.01 2.45
C ARG A 530 -0.54 2.13 0.98
N ASP A 531 -1.80 1.85 0.64
CA ASP A 531 -2.33 2.05 -0.70
C ASP A 531 -2.25 3.52 -1.12
N ILE A 532 -2.65 4.45 -0.24
CA ILE A 532 -2.51 5.90 -0.46
C ILE A 532 -1.05 6.28 -0.73
N LEU A 533 -0.13 5.89 0.15
CA LEU A 533 1.30 6.21 0.01
C LEU A 533 1.86 5.76 -1.35
N CYS A 534 1.45 4.58 -1.82
CA CYS A 534 1.91 4.01 -3.07
C CYS A 534 1.24 4.66 -4.29
N ARG A 535 -0.09 4.81 -4.29
CA ARG A 535 -0.85 5.36 -5.43
C ARG A 535 -0.62 6.84 -5.63
N SER A 536 -0.33 7.57 -4.55
CA SER A 536 -0.04 9.00 -4.62
C SER A 536 1.43 9.30 -4.93
N ALA A 537 2.31 8.29 -4.94
CA ALA A 537 3.73 8.49 -5.16
C ALA A 537 3.99 9.11 -6.54
N LYS A 538 4.99 9.98 -6.60
CA LYS A 538 5.51 10.48 -7.86
C LYS A 538 6.27 9.34 -8.53
N ASP A 539 5.65 8.74 -9.56
CA ASP A 539 6.25 7.70 -10.38
C ASP A 539 7.61 8.16 -10.95
N LEU A 540 8.64 7.35 -10.74
CA LEU A 540 10.02 7.53 -11.16
C LEU A 540 10.50 6.24 -11.81
N GLY A 541 11.33 6.34 -12.85
CA GLY A 541 11.84 5.17 -13.53
C GLY A 541 10.89 4.68 -14.61
N GLU A 542 10.59 3.37 -14.59
CA GLU A 542 9.66 2.78 -15.57
C GLU A 542 8.21 3.00 -15.11
N PRO A 543 7.25 3.29 -16.01
CA PRO A 543 5.89 3.59 -15.61
C PRO A 543 5.25 2.52 -14.71
N GLY A 544 4.72 2.95 -13.56
CA GLY A 544 4.13 2.10 -12.54
C GLY A 544 5.15 1.63 -11.50
N TRP A 545 4.90 0.46 -10.89
CA TRP A 545 5.84 -0.10 -9.93
C TRP A 545 7.09 -0.64 -10.63
N ASP A 546 8.28 -0.29 -10.16
CA ASP A 546 9.55 -0.90 -10.56
C ASP A 546 10.45 -1.28 -9.38
N GLU A 547 11.44 -2.15 -9.65
CA GLU A 547 12.28 -2.71 -8.59
C GLU A 547 13.24 -1.69 -7.95
N TYR A 548 13.48 -0.53 -8.56
CA TYR A 548 14.44 0.48 -8.11
C TYR A 548 13.79 1.63 -7.34
N TYR A 549 12.58 2.02 -7.73
CA TYR A 549 11.84 3.14 -7.14
C TYR A 549 10.57 2.69 -6.41
N GLY A 550 10.20 1.42 -6.48
CA GLY A 550 8.90 0.95 -6.00
C GLY A 550 7.80 1.63 -6.82
N TRP A 551 6.79 2.17 -6.16
CA TRP A 551 5.77 3.02 -6.80
C TRP A 551 6.24 4.46 -7.09
N GLY A 552 7.49 4.81 -6.75
CA GLY A 552 8.05 6.14 -6.94
C GLY A 552 8.37 6.85 -5.64
N ARG A 553 8.64 8.16 -5.73
CA ARG A 553 8.95 9.00 -4.55
C ARG A 553 7.67 9.36 -3.80
N VAL A 554 7.68 9.20 -2.47
CA VAL A 554 6.56 9.65 -1.62
C VAL A 554 6.20 11.11 -1.88
N ASP A 555 4.91 11.40 -1.91
CA ASP A 555 4.36 12.72 -2.21
C ASP A 555 3.31 13.06 -1.15
N ALA A 556 3.67 13.97 -0.23
CA ALA A 556 2.86 14.32 0.92
C ALA A 556 1.56 15.01 0.51
N ARG A 557 1.61 15.89 -0.50
CA ARG A 557 0.42 16.62 -0.96
C ARG A 557 -0.61 15.67 -1.56
N ALA A 558 -0.19 14.88 -2.55
CA ALA A 558 -1.10 13.93 -3.21
C ALA A 558 -1.64 12.88 -2.22
N ALA A 559 -0.82 12.44 -1.27
CA ALA A 559 -1.24 11.49 -0.24
C ALA A 559 -2.35 12.05 0.66
N VAL A 560 -2.18 13.29 1.14
CA VAL A 560 -3.14 13.95 2.02
C VAL A 560 -4.45 14.27 1.27
N GLU A 561 -4.37 14.70 0.01
CA GLU A 561 -5.56 14.90 -0.84
C GLU A 561 -6.35 13.60 -1.01
N MET A 562 -5.68 12.50 -1.35
CA MET A 562 -6.34 11.20 -1.51
C MET A 562 -6.99 10.70 -0.21
N ALA A 563 -6.35 10.94 0.94
CA ALA A 563 -6.90 10.60 2.25
C ALA A 563 -8.13 11.45 2.62
N LEU A 564 -8.15 12.73 2.22
CA LEU A 564 -9.29 13.62 2.39
C LEU A 564 -10.46 13.19 1.50
N ILE A 565 -10.21 12.85 0.24
CA ILE A 565 -11.23 12.37 -0.71
C ILE A 565 -11.89 11.09 -0.21
N ASN A 566 -11.13 10.17 0.38
CA ASN A 566 -11.67 8.94 0.96
C ASN A 566 -12.65 9.18 2.13
N SER A 567 -12.67 10.39 2.71
CA SER A 567 -13.66 10.75 3.74
C SER A 567 -15.02 11.19 3.17
N LEU A 568 -15.13 11.37 1.85
CA LEU A 568 -16.34 11.80 1.18
C LEU A 568 -17.36 10.66 1.06
N SER A 569 -18.65 11.00 1.11
CA SER A 569 -19.72 10.03 0.84
C SER A 569 -19.86 9.67 -0.64
N ALA A 570 -19.37 10.54 -1.52
CA ALA A 570 -19.31 10.37 -2.97
C ALA A 570 -18.27 11.35 -3.53
N ILE A 571 -17.68 10.99 -4.67
CA ILE A 571 -16.77 11.84 -5.44
C ILE A 571 -17.56 12.48 -6.57
N TYR A 572 -17.47 13.80 -6.73
CA TYR A 572 -18.21 14.57 -7.72
C TYR A 572 -17.32 14.93 -8.91
N VAL A 573 -17.91 14.89 -10.10
CA VAL A 573 -17.29 15.33 -11.36
C VAL A 573 -18.21 16.31 -12.04
N ASP A 574 -17.66 17.42 -12.52
CA ASP A 574 -18.38 18.50 -13.19
C ASP A 574 -17.39 19.31 -14.04
N ASP A 575 -17.44 19.14 -15.36
CA ASP A 575 -16.58 19.86 -16.32
C ASP A 575 -17.05 21.32 -16.54
N ASP A 576 -18.13 21.75 -15.88
CA ASP A 576 -18.60 23.14 -15.85
C ASP A 576 -18.92 23.63 -14.43
N GLY A 577 -18.20 23.07 -13.45
CA GLY A 577 -18.46 23.24 -12.03
C GLY A 577 -18.31 24.67 -11.50
N PRO A 578 -18.87 24.94 -10.31
CA PRO A 578 -18.71 26.24 -9.66
C PRO A 578 -17.21 26.53 -9.42
N ASN A 579 -16.75 27.68 -9.91
CA ASN A 579 -15.35 28.14 -9.87
C ASN A 579 -14.41 27.54 -10.92
N ASP A 580 -14.91 26.74 -11.85
CA ASP A 580 -14.14 26.28 -13.00
C ASP A 580 -13.66 27.47 -13.87
N PRO A 581 -12.34 27.68 -14.02
CA PRO A 581 -11.79 28.74 -14.86
C PRO A 581 -11.94 28.48 -16.37
N GLY A 582 -12.25 27.26 -16.80
CA GLY A 582 -12.47 26.87 -18.19
C GLY A 582 -13.67 25.94 -18.41
N PRO A 583 -14.92 26.42 -18.25
CA PRO A 583 -16.13 25.60 -18.42
C PRO A 583 -16.18 24.83 -19.74
N GLY A 584 -16.29 23.50 -19.64
CA GLY A 584 -16.32 22.52 -20.72
C GLY A 584 -14.96 22.21 -21.34
N ASP A 585 -13.87 22.60 -20.67
CA ASP A 585 -12.49 22.33 -21.06
C ASP A 585 -11.71 21.72 -19.89
N SER A 586 -11.76 20.39 -19.79
CA SER A 586 -11.05 19.58 -18.79
C SER A 586 -9.52 19.77 -18.74
N THR A 587 -8.93 20.59 -19.61
CA THR A 587 -7.51 20.97 -19.55
C THR A 587 -7.23 22.25 -18.75
N VAL A 588 -8.26 23.00 -18.37
CA VAL A 588 -8.17 24.28 -17.65
C VAL A 588 -8.93 24.16 -16.32
N SER A 589 -8.30 23.50 -15.35
CA SER A 589 -9.00 23.03 -14.15
C SER A 589 -9.03 24.00 -12.95
N ASP A 590 -10.03 23.85 -12.06
CA ASP A 590 -10.02 24.50 -10.74
C ASP A 590 -8.77 24.06 -9.96
N PRO A 591 -7.88 24.99 -9.58
CA PRO A 591 -6.69 24.65 -8.79
C PRO A 591 -7.00 24.04 -7.42
N ASN A 592 -8.26 24.11 -6.96
CA ASN A 592 -8.71 23.55 -5.68
C ASN A 592 -9.58 22.30 -5.83
N GLU A 593 -9.73 21.74 -7.04
CA GLU A 593 -10.51 20.52 -7.28
C GLU A 593 -10.11 19.41 -6.29
N ASN A 594 -11.09 18.85 -5.59
CA ASN A 594 -10.88 17.83 -4.57
C ASN A 594 -11.98 16.77 -4.56
N GLY A 595 -12.79 16.72 -5.62
CA GLY A 595 -13.89 15.77 -5.77
C GLY A 595 -15.07 15.98 -4.81
N SER A 596 -15.07 17.05 -4.01
CA SER A 596 -16.26 17.44 -3.24
C SER A 596 -17.31 18.10 -4.14
N ALA A 597 -18.53 18.27 -3.65
CA ALA A 597 -19.56 18.99 -4.40
C ALA A 597 -19.25 20.49 -4.58
N GLU A 598 -18.38 21.07 -3.75
CA GLU A 598 -17.98 22.48 -3.85
C GLU A 598 -16.81 22.68 -4.83
N HIS A 599 -15.96 21.66 -4.96
CA HIS A 599 -14.78 21.62 -5.83
C HIS A 599 -14.70 20.25 -6.53
N PRO A 600 -15.63 19.96 -7.47
CA PRO A 600 -15.65 18.70 -8.20
C PRO A 600 -14.40 18.53 -9.08
N PHE A 601 -14.14 17.32 -9.54
CA PHE A 601 -13.13 17.08 -10.57
C PHE A 601 -13.67 17.37 -11.96
N ASP A 602 -12.85 17.87 -12.88
CA ASP A 602 -13.33 18.17 -14.25
C ASP A 602 -13.28 16.95 -15.17
N ALA A 603 -12.52 15.93 -14.78
CA ALA A 603 -12.31 14.71 -15.57
C ALA A 603 -12.76 13.45 -14.83
N ILE A 604 -13.52 12.60 -15.52
CA ILE A 604 -14.03 11.33 -14.99
C ILE A 604 -12.88 10.39 -14.62
N GLN A 605 -11.87 10.27 -15.49
CA GLN A 605 -10.71 9.42 -15.21
C GLN A 605 -9.97 9.87 -13.95
N LYS A 606 -9.88 11.18 -13.71
CA LYS A 606 -9.22 11.70 -12.50
C LYS A 606 -9.96 11.26 -11.24
N ALA A 607 -11.28 11.40 -11.21
CA ALA A 607 -12.09 10.89 -10.09
C ALA A 607 -11.89 9.38 -9.87
N ILE A 608 -11.82 8.59 -10.95
CA ILE A 608 -11.54 7.16 -10.88
C ILE A 608 -10.15 6.88 -10.31
N ASP A 609 -9.13 7.67 -10.67
CA ASP A 609 -7.76 7.49 -10.21
C ASP A 609 -7.64 7.69 -8.70
N TYR A 610 -8.42 8.62 -8.12
CA TYR A 610 -8.53 8.84 -6.67
C TYR A 610 -9.44 7.84 -5.97
N ALA A 611 -10.47 7.33 -6.62
CA ALA A 611 -11.47 6.47 -5.98
C ALA A 611 -10.90 5.16 -5.41
N PHE A 612 -11.38 4.78 -4.22
CA PHE A 612 -11.17 3.48 -3.58
C PHE A 612 -12.24 2.46 -4.01
N PRO A 613 -11.93 1.15 -3.92
CA PRO A 613 -12.93 0.09 -4.07
C PRO A 613 -14.19 0.35 -3.22
N GLY A 614 -15.38 0.26 -3.83
CA GLY A 614 -16.67 0.46 -3.18
C GLY A 614 -17.20 1.89 -3.21
N GLU A 615 -16.40 2.88 -3.65
CA GLU A 615 -16.84 4.27 -3.73
C GLU A 615 -17.79 4.54 -4.91
N THR A 616 -18.54 5.64 -4.80
CA THR A 616 -19.43 6.14 -5.84
C THR A 616 -18.93 7.46 -6.38
N ILE A 617 -18.77 7.53 -7.70
CA ILE A 617 -18.52 8.74 -8.48
C ILE A 617 -19.85 9.22 -9.06
N VAL A 618 -20.19 10.47 -8.78
CA VAL A 618 -21.40 11.16 -9.24
C VAL A 618 -21.01 12.19 -10.28
N LEU A 619 -21.47 12.00 -11.50
CA LEU A 619 -21.34 12.96 -12.60
C LEU A 619 -22.51 13.95 -12.50
N LEU A 620 -22.21 15.23 -12.32
CA LEU A 620 -23.21 16.29 -12.33
C LEU A 620 -23.77 16.48 -13.75
N ASP A 621 -24.87 17.23 -13.85
CA ASP A 621 -25.53 17.47 -15.13
C ASP A 621 -24.63 18.33 -16.02
N GLY A 622 -24.26 17.83 -17.19
CA GLY A 622 -23.26 18.46 -18.03
C GLY A 622 -22.87 17.65 -19.28
N HIS A 623 -22.03 18.27 -20.10
CA HIS A 623 -21.44 17.69 -21.30
C HIS A 623 -19.95 17.48 -21.09
N TYR A 624 -19.53 16.21 -21.00
CA TYR A 624 -18.16 15.82 -20.74
C TYR A 624 -17.45 15.48 -22.04
N SER A 625 -16.34 16.15 -22.31
CA SER A 625 -15.50 15.86 -23.47
C SER A 625 -14.02 16.08 -23.17
N GLY A 626 -13.13 15.80 -24.13
CA GLY A 626 -11.70 16.05 -23.96
C GLY A 626 -10.94 14.99 -23.15
N PRO A 627 -9.68 15.28 -22.79
CA PRO A 627 -8.82 14.37 -22.03
C PRO A 627 -9.46 13.95 -20.70
N GLY A 628 -9.32 12.67 -20.33
CA GLY A 628 -9.90 12.12 -19.11
C GLY A 628 -11.40 11.79 -19.18
N ASN A 629 -12.09 12.22 -20.24
CA ASN A 629 -13.51 11.92 -20.50
C ASN A 629 -13.72 10.98 -21.71
N VAL A 630 -12.62 10.45 -22.27
CA VAL A 630 -12.62 9.44 -23.35
C VAL A 630 -11.65 8.31 -23.02
N ASN A 631 -11.97 7.09 -23.50
CA ASN A 631 -11.30 5.84 -23.17
C ASN A 631 -11.19 5.61 -21.66
N ILE A 632 -12.28 5.92 -20.94
CA ILE A 632 -12.34 5.88 -19.48
C ILE A 632 -12.16 4.42 -19.03
N ASN A 633 -11.19 4.20 -18.14
CA ASN A 633 -10.79 2.89 -17.62
C ASN A 633 -10.91 2.89 -16.10
N LEU A 634 -11.66 1.94 -15.56
CA LEU A 634 -11.92 1.82 -14.12
C LEU A 634 -10.82 1.04 -13.37
N GLY A 635 -9.84 0.48 -14.08
CA GLY A 635 -8.64 -0.12 -13.48
C GLY A 635 -8.93 -1.34 -12.59
N GLY A 636 -10.03 -2.06 -12.85
CA GLY A 636 -10.42 -3.25 -12.09
C GLY A 636 -11.14 -2.94 -10.78
N LYS A 637 -11.38 -1.65 -10.49
CA LYS A 637 -11.97 -1.21 -9.23
C LYS A 637 -13.48 -1.52 -9.18
N PRO A 638 -13.99 -2.08 -8.09
CA PRO A 638 -15.43 -2.26 -7.87
C PRO A 638 -16.06 -0.92 -7.43
N ILE A 639 -16.18 0.03 -8.35
CA ILE A 639 -16.73 1.37 -8.11
C ILE A 639 -17.99 1.60 -8.93
N THR A 640 -18.84 2.52 -8.46
CA THR A 640 -20.02 2.97 -9.20
C THR A 640 -19.76 4.33 -9.83
N VAL A 641 -19.90 4.44 -11.15
CA VAL A 641 -19.94 5.72 -11.88
C VAL A 641 -21.37 5.95 -12.35
N ARG A 642 -22.00 7.02 -11.86
CA ARG A 642 -23.40 7.33 -12.17
C ARG A 642 -23.62 8.81 -12.42
N SER A 643 -24.64 9.14 -13.20
CA SER A 643 -25.15 10.52 -13.25
C SER A 643 -25.93 10.89 -11.98
N GLU A 644 -26.05 12.19 -11.74
CA GLU A 644 -26.95 12.74 -10.73
C GLU A 644 -28.42 12.61 -11.16
N ASN A 645 -28.78 13.15 -12.33
CA ASN A 645 -30.18 13.27 -12.76
C ASN A 645 -30.51 12.50 -14.05
N GLY A 646 -29.83 11.38 -14.30
CA GLY A 646 -30.14 10.46 -15.40
C GLY A 646 -29.46 10.80 -16.73
N PRO A 647 -29.57 9.90 -17.73
CA PRO A 647 -28.75 9.95 -18.94
C PRO A 647 -29.04 11.16 -19.83
N GLN A 648 -30.23 11.75 -19.74
CA GLN A 648 -30.61 12.92 -20.52
C GLN A 648 -29.85 14.19 -20.12
N ASN A 649 -29.32 14.25 -18.89
CA ASN A 649 -28.62 15.41 -18.36
C ASN A 649 -27.10 15.21 -18.26
N CYS A 650 -26.60 13.98 -18.39
CA CYS A 650 -25.18 13.66 -18.31
C CYS A 650 -24.71 12.99 -19.61
N ILE A 651 -24.01 13.76 -20.44
CA ILE A 651 -23.61 13.35 -21.79
C ILE A 651 -22.09 13.33 -21.89
N ILE A 652 -21.53 12.14 -22.13
CA ILE A 652 -20.13 11.98 -22.53
C ILE A 652 -20.08 11.98 -24.05
N ASP A 653 -19.52 13.05 -24.63
CA ASP A 653 -19.31 13.18 -26.07
C ASP A 653 -17.84 12.94 -26.42
N CYS A 654 -17.58 11.79 -27.04
CA CYS A 654 -16.24 11.41 -27.44
C CYS A 654 -15.72 12.24 -28.64
N LEU A 655 -16.57 13.01 -29.33
CA LEU A 655 -16.18 13.87 -30.47
C LEU A 655 -15.37 13.16 -31.56
N GLY A 656 -15.64 11.86 -31.78
CA GLY A 656 -14.92 11.02 -32.73
C GLY A 656 -13.56 10.52 -32.25
N GLN A 657 -13.23 10.69 -30.96
CA GLN A 657 -12.00 10.27 -30.32
C GLN A 657 -12.21 9.02 -29.48
N GLY A 658 -11.55 7.92 -29.84
CA GLY A 658 -11.55 6.70 -29.03
C GLY A 658 -12.96 6.18 -28.72
N ARG A 659 -13.14 5.61 -27.53
CA ARG A 659 -14.44 5.15 -27.02
C ARG A 659 -14.87 5.91 -25.77
N GLY A 660 -16.09 5.71 -25.29
CA GLY A 660 -16.51 6.20 -23.98
C GLY A 660 -15.79 5.46 -22.85
N PHE A 661 -16.14 4.19 -22.63
CA PHE A 661 -15.54 3.34 -21.59
C PHE A 661 -14.84 2.10 -22.15
N ASP A 662 -13.71 1.72 -21.55
CA ASP A 662 -12.92 0.52 -21.86
C ASP A 662 -12.79 -0.37 -20.61
N PHE A 663 -13.63 -1.40 -20.51
CA PHE A 663 -13.57 -2.41 -19.45
C PHE A 663 -12.69 -3.57 -19.91
N HIS A 664 -11.44 -3.60 -19.45
CA HIS A 664 -10.46 -4.60 -19.87
C HIS A 664 -9.47 -5.01 -18.78
N THR A 665 -9.78 -4.69 -17.52
CA THR A 665 -8.89 -4.91 -16.38
C THR A 665 -9.53 -5.82 -15.33
N SER A 666 -10.37 -6.76 -15.79
CA SER A 666 -11.06 -7.78 -14.96
C SER A 666 -12.12 -7.22 -14.01
N GLU A 667 -12.77 -6.12 -14.38
CA GLU A 667 -13.89 -5.53 -13.64
C GLU A 667 -15.01 -6.55 -13.42
N GLY A 668 -15.54 -6.62 -12.20
CA GLY A 668 -16.64 -7.52 -11.82
C GLY A 668 -18.01 -6.83 -11.86
N PRO A 669 -19.11 -7.53 -11.49
CA PRO A 669 -20.46 -6.97 -11.52
C PRO A 669 -20.68 -5.83 -10.51
N GLU A 670 -19.82 -5.72 -9.49
CA GLU A 670 -19.78 -4.61 -8.53
C GLU A 670 -19.23 -3.31 -9.15
N THR A 671 -18.60 -3.38 -10.33
CA THR A 671 -18.27 -2.22 -11.14
C THR A 671 -19.51 -1.80 -11.92
N VAL A 672 -20.08 -0.64 -11.57
CA VAL A 672 -21.39 -0.20 -12.08
C VAL A 672 -21.24 1.07 -12.91
N LEU A 673 -21.79 1.07 -14.12
CA LEU A 673 -22.02 2.26 -14.93
C LEU A 673 -23.54 2.51 -15.00
N GLN A 674 -24.00 3.68 -14.57
CA GLN A 674 -25.43 3.96 -14.48
C GLN A 674 -25.82 5.33 -15.02
N GLY A 675 -26.88 5.39 -15.84
CA GLY A 675 -27.59 6.64 -16.06
C GLY A 675 -26.85 7.63 -16.94
N ILE A 676 -25.98 7.19 -17.86
CA ILE A 676 -25.10 8.09 -18.64
C ILE A 676 -25.38 7.93 -20.13
N THR A 677 -25.36 9.06 -20.86
CA THR A 677 -25.34 9.06 -22.32
C THR A 677 -23.91 9.05 -22.83
N ILE A 678 -23.59 8.14 -23.76
CA ILE A 678 -22.30 8.06 -24.45
C ILE A 678 -22.54 8.20 -25.95
N THR A 679 -21.91 9.21 -26.55
CA THR A 679 -22.06 9.55 -27.97
C THR A 679 -20.74 9.89 -28.64
N GLY A 680 -20.76 9.94 -29.98
CA GLY A 680 -19.62 10.38 -30.78
C GLY A 680 -18.43 9.41 -30.75
N GLY A 681 -18.52 8.25 -30.11
CA GLY A 681 -17.44 7.29 -30.01
C GLY A 681 -17.00 6.76 -31.38
N LYS A 682 -15.69 6.60 -31.56
CA LYS A 682 -15.08 6.06 -32.78
C LYS A 682 -13.94 5.10 -32.47
N GLY A 683 -14.26 3.80 -32.53
CA GLY A 683 -13.35 2.72 -32.15
C GLY A 683 -13.21 1.61 -33.20
N THR A 684 -12.41 0.60 -32.87
CA THR A 684 -12.35 -0.63 -33.69
C THR A 684 -13.49 -1.57 -33.32
N ASN A 685 -13.66 -1.87 -32.03
CA ASN A 685 -14.80 -2.59 -31.48
C ASN A 685 -15.32 -1.80 -30.28
N GLY A 686 -16.63 -1.73 -30.08
CA GLY A 686 -17.22 -1.10 -28.89
C GLY A 686 -16.90 0.38 -28.83
N ALA A 687 -17.41 1.14 -29.79
CA ALA A 687 -17.09 2.57 -29.91
C ALA A 687 -17.77 3.41 -28.81
N GLY A 688 -18.95 3.01 -28.32
CA GLY A 688 -19.47 3.53 -27.05
C GLY A 688 -18.75 2.88 -25.88
N ILE A 689 -18.88 1.56 -25.74
CA ILE A 689 -18.29 0.77 -24.66
C ILE A 689 -17.63 -0.49 -25.21
N GLN A 690 -16.41 -0.78 -24.76
CA GLN A 690 -15.79 -2.10 -24.92
C GLN A 690 -15.72 -2.85 -23.60
N ILE A 691 -16.03 -4.15 -23.66
CA ILE A 691 -15.88 -5.11 -22.57
C ILE A 691 -15.01 -6.27 -23.06
N LYS A 692 -13.88 -6.50 -22.38
CA LYS A 692 -12.91 -7.54 -22.74
C LYS A 692 -12.33 -8.23 -21.52
N GLY A 693 -12.80 -9.44 -21.22
CA GLY A 693 -12.35 -10.19 -20.04
C GLY A 693 -12.88 -9.59 -18.72
N SER A 694 -14.00 -8.86 -18.80
CA SER A 694 -14.61 -8.13 -17.68
C SER A 694 -16.13 -8.34 -17.69
N SER A 695 -16.77 -8.16 -16.54
CA SER A 695 -18.20 -8.40 -16.35
C SER A 695 -18.89 -7.28 -15.56
N PRO A 696 -18.80 -6.01 -16.00
CA PRO A 696 -19.43 -4.88 -15.30
C PRO A 696 -20.97 -4.93 -15.37
N THR A 697 -21.62 -4.18 -14.48
CA THR A 697 -23.05 -3.87 -14.57
C THR A 697 -23.26 -2.54 -15.29
N ILE A 698 -23.97 -2.55 -16.41
CA ILE A 698 -24.30 -1.37 -17.20
C ILE A 698 -25.83 -1.24 -17.21
N ARG A 699 -26.35 -0.14 -16.65
CA ARG A 699 -27.80 0.05 -16.58
C ARG A 699 -28.27 1.48 -16.74
N ASP A 700 -29.48 1.65 -17.23
CA ASP A 700 -30.11 2.96 -17.39
C ASP A 700 -29.29 3.91 -18.30
N CYS A 701 -28.42 3.36 -19.17
CA CYS A 701 -27.51 4.13 -20.03
C CYS A 701 -28.05 4.28 -21.45
N VAL A 702 -27.61 5.35 -22.13
CA VAL A 702 -27.90 5.61 -23.54
C VAL A 702 -26.60 5.55 -24.34
N LEU A 703 -26.48 4.60 -25.27
CA LEU A 703 -25.37 4.52 -26.21
C LEU A 703 -25.87 4.94 -27.59
N ALA A 704 -25.60 6.19 -27.99
CA ALA A 704 -26.19 6.77 -29.19
C ALA A 704 -25.13 7.27 -30.18
N GLY A 705 -25.34 7.02 -31.48
CA GLY A 705 -24.52 7.64 -32.54
C GLY A 705 -23.04 7.22 -32.56
N ASN A 706 -22.68 6.08 -31.96
CA ASN A 706 -21.30 5.61 -31.91
C ASN A 706 -20.93 4.76 -33.14
N SER A 707 -19.67 4.80 -33.57
CA SER A 707 -19.20 4.21 -34.82
C SER A 707 -17.97 3.32 -34.65
N ALA A 708 -18.12 2.01 -34.90
CA ALA A 708 -17.03 1.03 -34.85
C ALA A 708 -16.63 0.57 -36.26
N SER A 709 -15.32 0.38 -36.51
CA SER A 709 -14.87 -0.16 -37.80
C SER A 709 -15.04 -1.68 -37.94
N MET A 710 -15.22 -2.40 -36.83
CA MET A 710 -15.47 -3.86 -36.79
C MET A 710 -16.78 -4.20 -36.05
N GLY A 711 -16.76 -4.45 -34.75
CA GLY A 711 -17.92 -4.97 -34.03
C GLY A 711 -18.49 -4.00 -33.00
N GLY A 712 -19.81 -3.85 -32.92
CA GLY A 712 -20.45 -3.20 -31.77
C GLY A 712 -20.26 -1.68 -31.78
N GLY A 713 -21.09 -0.95 -32.54
CA GLY A 713 -21.03 0.51 -32.54
C GLY A 713 -21.30 1.05 -31.15
N GLY A 714 -22.39 0.58 -30.51
CA GLY A 714 -22.68 0.88 -29.11
C GLY A 714 -21.78 0.08 -28.16
N LEU A 715 -21.86 -1.25 -28.21
CA LEU A 715 -21.24 -2.16 -27.25
C LEU A 715 -20.54 -3.33 -27.93
N ALA A 716 -19.30 -3.62 -27.55
CA ALA A 716 -18.61 -4.87 -27.93
C ALA A 716 -18.19 -5.67 -26.69
N ILE A 717 -18.48 -6.97 -26.71
CA ILE A 717 -18.22 -7.90 -25.60
C ILE A 717 -17.34 -9.03 -26.13
N SER A 718 -16.21 -9.27 -25.46
CA SER A 718 -15.22 -10.26 -25.89
C SER A 718 -14.44 -10.85 -24.72
N GLY A 719 -13.72 -11.96 -24.95
CA GLY A 719 -13.01 -12.65 -23.86
C GLY A 719 -13.99 -13.41 -22.95
N ASP A 720 -13.56 -13.79 -21.75
CA ASP A 720 -14.43 -14.43 -20.77
C ASP A 720 -15.21 -13.33 -20.01
N SER A 721 -16.42 -13.03 -20.45
CA SER A 721 -17.16 -11.83 -20.03
C SER A 721 -18.65 -12.12 -19.91
N GLN A 722 -19.23 -11.75 -18.78
CA GLN A 722 -20.65 -11.92 -18.44
C GLN A 722 -21.23 -10.63 -17.84
N PRO A 723 -21.21 -9.50 -18.59
CA PRO A 723 -21.76 -8.25 -18.10
C PRO A 723 -23.26 -8.32 -17.88
N VAL A 724 -23.76 -7.53 -16.93
CA VAL A 724 -25.20 -7.31 -16.73
C VAL A 724 -25.59 -6.06 -17.51
N ILE A 725 -26.49 -6.19 -18.48
CA ILE A 725 -26.95 -5.08 -19.31
C ILE A 725 -28.47 -4.94 -19.16
N ALA A 726 -28.92 -3.84 -18.55
CA ALA A 726 -30.33 -3.66 -18.22
C ALA A 726 -30.83 -2.22 -18.47
N ASN A 727 -32.06 -2.05 -18.94
CA ASN A 727 -32.69 -0.73 -19.12
C ASN A 727 -31.88 0.23 -20.01
N CYS A 728 -31.10 -0.30 -20.97
CA CYS A 728 -30.24 0.52 -21.82
C CYS A 728 -30.92 0.82 -23.17
N LEU A 729 -30.71 2.05 -23.67
CA LEU A 729 -31.06 2.46 -25.02
C LEU A 729 -29.80 2.46 -25.89
N LEU A 730 -29.77 1.65 -26.94
CA LEU A 730 -28.69 1.61 -27.91
C LEU A 730 -29.25 2.05 -29.27
N ALA A 731 -28.97 3.30 -29.66
CA ALA A 731 -29.65 3.94 -30.79
C ALA A 731 -28.70 4.53 -31.84
N GLY A 732 -29.00 4.37 -33.12
CA GLY A 732 -28.28 5.08 -34.18
C GLY A 732 -26.79 4.71 -34.30
N ASN A 733 -26.36 3.56 -33.78
CA ASN A 733 -24.96 3.15 -33.80
C ASN A 733 -24.59 2.44 -35.12
N LEU A 734 -23.33 2.56 -35.54
CA LEU A 734 -22.80 2.02 -36.78
C LEU A 734 -21.65 1.04 -36.53
N ALA A 735 -21.67 -0.14 -37.16
CA ALA A 735 -20.55 -1.08 -37.15
C ALA A 735 -20.45 -1.90 -38.45
N LEU A 736 -19.39 -2.70 -38.60
CA LEU A 736 -19.34 -3.75 -39.63
C LEU A 736 -20.28 -4.92 -39.24
N LEU A 737 -20.24 -5.34 -37.98
CA LEU A 737 -21.06 -6.40 -37.40
C LEU A 737 -21.70 -5.91 -36.09
N GLY A 738 -23.00 -6.11 -35.89
CA GLY A 738 -23.63 -5.74 -34.62
C GLY A 738 -23.67 -4.23 -34.43
N GLY A 739 -24.57 -3.54 -35.13
CA GLY A 739 -24.62 -2.07 -35.08
C GLY A 739 -24.75 -1.55 -33.65
N ALA A 740 -25.65 -2.14 -32.85
CA ALA A 740 -25.72 -1.88 -31.41
C ALA A 740 -24.74 -2.75 -30.62
N VAL A 741 -24.85 -4.08 -30.71
CA VAL A 741 -24.09 -5.04 -29.89
C VAL A 741 -23.35 -6.04 -30.75
N ASN A 742 -22.06 -6.24 -30.46
CA ASN A 742 -21.30 -7.39 -30.97
C ASN A 742 -20.76 -8.25 -29.82
N ALA A 743 -21.06 -9.54 -29.84
CA ALA A 743 -20.62 -10.51 -28.84
C ALA A 743 -19.69 -11.57 -29.46
N GLN A 744 -18.47 -11.65 -28.92
CA GLN A 744 -17.40 -12.59 -29.28
C GLN A 744 -16.78 -13.18 -28.00
N THR A 745 -17.61 -13.77 -27.15
CA THR A 745 -17.24 -14.30 -25.83
C THR A 745 -17.41 -15.82 -25.76
N THR A 746 -17.09 -16.41 -24.62
CA THR A 746 -17.31 -17.83 -24.27
C THR A 746 -18.54 -18.06 -23.42
N ALA A 747 -19.20 -17.01 -22.92
CA ALA A 747 -20.36 -17.10 -22.06
C ALA A 747 -21.63 -16.52 -22.71
N ASP A 748 -22.79 -16.94 -22.23
CA ASP A 748 -24.06 -16.39 -22.68
C ASP A 748 -24.24 -14.96 -22.16
N ILE A 749 -24.76 -14.08 -23.01
CA ILE A 749 -24.93 -12.66 -22.71
C ILE A 749 -26.41 -12.35 -22.54
N LYS A 750 -26.77 -11.63 -21.47
CA LYS A 750 -28.15 -11.27 -21.18
C LYS A 750 -28.39 -9.77 -21.35
N LEU A 751 -29.41 -9.43 -22.14
CA LEU A 751 -29.97 -8.08 -22.21
C LEU A 751 -31.42 -8.12 -21.69
N THR A 752 -31.71 -7.24 -20.73
CA THR A 752 -33.04 -7.13 -20.10
C THR A 752 -33.57 -5.73 -20.24
N ASN A 753 -34.83 -5.57 -20.66
CA ASN A 753 -35.46 -4.25 -20.79
C ASN A 753 -34.66 -3.27 -21.67
N CYS A 754 -34.00 -3.73 -22.74
CA CYS A 754 -33.21 -2.84 -23.59
C CYS A 754 -33.97 -2.43 -24.85
N THR A 755 -33.75 -1.22 -25.34
CA THR A 755 -34.21 -0.78 -26.66
C THR A 755 -33.00 -0.64 -27.59
N LEU A 756 -32.97 -1.42 -28.66
CA LEU A 756 -31.96 -1.35 -29.72
C LEU A 756 -32.65 -0.85 -30.98
N ALA A 757 -32.42 0.41 -31.37
CA ALA A 757 -33.16 1.04 -32.47
C ALA A 757 -32.29 1.82 -33.46
N HIS A 758 -32.67 1.82 -34.75
CA HIS A 758 -31.97 2.56 -35.81
C HIS A 758 -30.47 2.27 -35.93
N ASN A 759 -30.01 1.09 -35.50
CA ASN A 759 -28.61 0.71 -35.61
C ASN A 759 -28.32 0.10 -36.98
N THR A 760 -27.13 0.39 -37.50
CA THR A 760 -26.69 -0.05 -38.83
C THR A 760 -25.48 -0.96 -38.72
N ALA A 761 -25.57 -2.14 -39.34
CA ALA A 761 -24.41 -3.00 -39.58
C ALA A 761 -24.15 -3.10 -41.09
N VAL A 762 -22.91 -2.90 -41.52
CA VAL A 762 -22.53 -2.98 -42.94
C VAL A 762 -22.60 -4.41 -43.47
N MET A 763 -22.29 -5.43 -42.64
CA MET A 763 -22.33 -6.84 -43.04
C MET A 763 -23.51 -7.61 -42.46
N ALA A 764 -23.67 -7.63 -41.14
CA ALA A 764 -24.70 -8.46 -40.51
C ALA A 764 -25.04 -8.05 -39.07
N GLY A 765 -26.30 -8.33 -38.68
CA GLY A 765 -26.79 -8.10 -37.33
C GLY A 765 -26.89 -6.61 -37.04
N GLY A 766 -27.88 -5.92 -37.62
CA GLY A 766 -27.98 -4.47 -37.44
C GLY A 766 -28.14 -4.07 -35.98
N ALA A 767 -28.87 -4.87 -35.18
CA ALA A 767 -28.94 -4.71 -33.74
C ALA A 767 -27.84 -5.53 -33.05
N VAL A 768 -27.90 -6.85 -33.20
CA VAL A 768 -27.05 -7.80 -32.47
C VAL A 768 -26.31 -8.70 -33.45
N SER A 769 -25.00 -8.84 -33.27
CA SER A 769 -24.19 -9.84 -33.96
C SER A 769 -23.43 -10.69 -32.97
N VAL A 770 -23.56 -12.01 -33.11
CA VAL A 770 -22.97 -13.03 -32.25
C VAL A 770 -22.13 -13.97 -33.10
N SER A 771 -20.90 -14.25 -32.66
CA SER A 771 -20.03 -15.24 -33.31
C SER A 771 -19.61 -16.35 -32.33
N GLY A 772 -19.53 -17.59 -32.83
CA GLY A 772 -19.19 -18.77 -32.01
C GLY A 772 -20.39 -19.61 -31.60
N ALA A 773 -20.21 -20.47 -30.60
CA ALA A 773 -21.23 -21.39 -30.07
C ALA A 773 -21.98 -20.82 -28.85
N ILE A 774 -21.99 -19.49 -28.72
CA ILE A 774 -22.63 -18.74 -27.63
C ILE A 774 -24.02 -18.25 -28.04
N SER A 775 -24.87 -17.95 -27.07
CA SER A 775 -26.17 -17.34 -27.29
C SER A 775 -26.30 -15.98 -26.60
N VAL A 776 -27.07 -15.08 -27.22
CA VAL A 776 -27.57 -13.88 -26.55
C VAL A 776 -29.01 -14.13 -26.10
N GLU A 777 -29.27 -13.92 -24.82
CA GLU A 777 -30.59 -13.97 -24.22
C GLU A 777 -31.20 -12.56 -24.16
N LEU A 778 -32.31 -12.39 -24.86
CA LEU A 778 -33.08 -11.14 -24.89
C LEU A 778 -34.37 -11.34 -24.08
N SER A 779 -34.60 -10.46 -23.11
CA SER A 779 -35.84 -10.47 -22.33
C SER A 779 -36.42 -9.06 -22.20
N ASN A 780 -37.70 -8.91 -22.55
CA ASN A 780 -38.40 -7.63 -22.49
C ASN A 780 -37.75 -6.51 -23.33
N CYS A 781 -37.09 -6.85 -24.44
CA CYS A 781 -36.35 -5.91 -25.28
C CYS A 781 -37.15 -5.46 -26.51
N ILE A 782 -36.82 -4.29 -27.05
CA ILE A 782 -37.32 -3.81 -28.35
C ILE A 782 -36.15 -3.74 -29.34
N LEU A 783 -36.22 -4.46 -30.45
CA LEU A 783 -35.27 -4.40 -31.56
C LEU A 783 -36.00 -3.92 -32.82
N TRP A 784 -35.87 -2.64 -33.15
CA TRP A 784 -36.65 -2.02 -34.23
C TRP A 784 -35.84 -1.09 -35.15
N ASP A 785 -36.16 -1.11 -36.45
CA ASP A 785 -35.48 -0.35 -37.51
C ASP A 785 -33.95 -0.53 -37.55
N ASN A 786 -33.47 -1.76 -37.30
CA ASN A 786 -32.05 -2.09 -37.39
C ASN A 786 -31.69 -2.72 -38.75
N GLY A 787 -32.43 -2.38 -39.81
CA GLY A 787 -32.33 -3.01 -41.13
C GLY A 787 -32.96 -4.41 -41.19
N ALA A 788 -32.84 -5.07 -42.35
CA ALA A 788 -33.59 -6.29 -42.67
C ALA A 788 -33.20 -7.54 -41.87
N ALA A 789 -32.08 -7.52 -41.16
CA ALA A 789 -31.59 -8.63 -40.34
C ALA A 789 -31.09 -8.09 -38.99
N PRO A 790 -31.99 -7.86 -38.02
CA PRO A 790 -31.62 -7.24 -36.75
C PRO A 790 -30.68 -8.13 -35.93
N ILE A 791 -30.79 -9.45 -36.03
CA ILE A 791 -29.95 -10.41 -35.30
C ILE A 791 -29.18 -11.29 -36.30
N PHE A 792 -27.88 -11.44 -36.06
CA PHE A 792 -27.03 -12.42 -36.72
C PHE A 792 -26.34 -13.31 -35.69
N GLY A 793 -26.55 -14.62 -35.75
CA GLY A 793 -26.00 -15.59 -34.80
C GLY A 793 -27.10 -16.31 -33.99
N ILE A 794 -26.74 -16.89 -32.85
CA ILE A 794 -27.68 -17.61 -31.97
C ILE A 794 -28.22 -16.63 -30.93
N ALA A 795 -29.55 -16.50 -30.86
CA ALA A 795 -30.21 -15.70 -29.84
C ALA A 795 -31.54 -16.35 -29.41
N THR A 796 -31.83 -16.27 -28.12
CA THR A 796 -33.15 -16.56 -27.54
C THR A 796 -33.83 -15.24 -27.20
N ALA A 797 -35.14 -15.15 -27.41
CA ALA A 797 -35.89 -13.95 -27.09
C ALA A 797 -37.22 -14.32 -26.44
N THR A 798 -37.57 -13.63 -25.38
CA THR A 798 -38.86 -13.77 -24.69
C THR A 798 -39.42 -12.41 -24.32
N TYR A 799 -40.71 -12.21 -24.55
CA TYR A 799 -41.40 -10.95 -24.33
C TYR A 799 -40.71 -9.76 -25.03
N CYS A 800 -40.12 -9.98 -26.20
CA CYS A 800 -39.44 -8.95 -26.98
C CYS A 800 -40.27 -8.50 -28.19
N ASN A 801 -40.15 -7.24 -28.60
CA ASN A 801 -40.65 -6.79 -29.90
C ASN A 801 -39.50 -6.74 -30.92
N ILE A 802 -39.50 -7.64 -31.91
CA ILE A 802 -38.38 -7.81 -32.84
C ILE A 802 -38.89 -7.74 -34.29
N GLN A 803 -38.42 -6.72 -35.02
CA GLN A 803 -38.78 -6.51 -36.42
C GLN A 803 -38.38 -7.71 -37.29
N GLY A 804 -39.32 -8.21 -38.10
CA GLY A 804 -39.09 -9.35 -39.00
C GLY A 804 -39.38 -10.71 -38.36
N SER A 805 -40.02 -10.71 -37.18
CA SER A 805 -40.52 -11.85 -36.44
C SER A 805 -39.42 -12.78 -35.88
N TRP A 806 -39.45 -13.01 -34.57
CA TRP A 806 -38.51 -13.90 -33.89
C TRP A 806 -39.23 -14.90 -32.97
N PRO A 807 -38.88 -16.21 -33.02
CA PRO A 807 -39.55 -17.21 -32.19
C PRO A 807 -39.28 -16.99 -30.70
N GLY A 808 -40.30 -17.22 -29.88
CA GLY A 808 -40.22 -17.12 -28.43
C GLY A 808 -41.55 -16.79 -27.79
N GLU A 809 -41.67 -17.05 -26.49
CA GLU A 809 -42.87 -16.73 -25.72
C GLU A 809 -43.05 -15.21 -25.65
N GLY A 810 -44.28 -14.72 -25.86
CA GLY A 810 -44.62 -13.31 -25.69
C GLY A 810 -43.99 -12.34 -26.69
N ASN A 811 -43.25 -12.82 -27.69
CA ASN A 811 -42.61 -11.95 -28.67
C ASN A 811 -43.63 -11.30 -29.63
N LEU A 812 -43.34 -10.06 -30.02
CA LEU A 812 -44.11 -9.25 -30.97
C LEU A 812 -43.27 -8.94 -32.22
N ASP A 813 -43.98 -8.63 -33.31
CA ASP A 813 -43.44 -8.05 -34.54
C ASP A 813 -44.42 -6.96 -35.01
N LEU A 814 -44.49 -5.88 -34.23
CA LEU A 814 -45.38 -4.75 -34.47
C LEU A 814 -44.59 -3.46 -34.32
N ASP A 815 -44.96 -2.43 -35.08
CA ASP A 815 -44.37 -1.10 -34.91
C ASP A 815 -44.49 -0.67 -33.44
N PRO A 816 -43.37 -0.42 -32.73
CA PRO A 816 -43.40 0.01 -31.33
C PRO A 816 -44.00 1.42 -31.18
N LEU A 817 -44.23 2.16 -32.27
CA LEU A 817 -44.80 3.50 -32.24
C LEU A 817 -44.00 4.42 -31.32
N PHE A 818 -42.69 4.50 -31.56
CA PHE A 818 -41.85 5.50 -30.91
C PHE A 818 -42.32 6.92 -31.22
N ALA A 819 -42.17 7.81 -30.26
CA ALA A 819 -42.63 9.19 -30.34
C ALA A 819 -41.97 9.99 -31.47
N ASP A 820 -40.65 10.14 -31.39
CA ASP A 820 -39.81 10.87 -32.35
C ASP A 820 -38.38 10.31 -32.37
N PRO A 821 -38.19 9.10 -32.93
CA PRO A 821 -36.89 8.44 -32.94
C PRO A 821 -35.83 9.20 -33.76
N THR A 822 -36.24 10.11 -34.65
CA THR A 822 -35.30 10.93 -35.45
C THR A 822 -34.56 11.93 -34.57
N ASN A 823 -35.21 12.39 -33.50
CA ASN A 823 -34.66 13.31 -32.51
C ASN A 823 -34.29 12.61 -31.19
N GLY A 824 -34.22 11.27 -31.18
CA GLY A 824 -33.79 10.50 -30.01
C GLY A 824 -34.88 10.16 -29.00
N ASP A 825 -36.14 10.50 -29.26
CA ASP A 825 -37.26 10.17 -28.36
C ASP A 825 -37.86 8.79 -28.69
N TYR A 826 -37.40 7.80 -27.93
CA TYR A 826 -37.79 6.39 -28.02
C TYR A 826 -38.89 5.99 -27.05
N HIS A 827 -39.56 6.94 -26.39
CA HIS A 827 -40.71 6.62 -25.56
C HIS A 827 -41.87 6.10 -26.43
N LEU A 828 -42.65 5.17 -25.87
CA LEU A 828 -43.78 4.55 -26.57
C LEU A 828 -44.97 5.51 -26.62
N LYS A 829 -45.59 5.73 -27.77
CA LYS A 829 -46.81 6.56 -27.85
C LYS A 829 -47.93 6.01 -26.97
N SER A 830 -48.67 6.90 -26.28
CA SER A 830 -49.81 6.52 -25.45
C SER A 830 -50.93 7.55 -25.44
N GLN A 831 -52.16 7.08 -25.64
CA GLN A 831 -53.37 7.90 -25.48
C GLN A 831 -53.64 8.28 -24.01
N ALA A 832 -53.14 7.52 -23.03
CA ALA A 832 -53.22 7.86 -21.61
C ALA A 832 -52.11 8.81 -21.15
N GLY A 833 -51.00 8.87 -21.90
CA GLY A 833 -49.92 9.82 -21.70
C GLY A 833 -48.55 9.16 -21.78
N ARG A 834 -47.63 9.84 -22.44
CA ARG A 834 -46.22 9.49 -22.58
C ARG A 834 -45.35 10.62 -22.01
N TRP A 835 -44.22 10.28 -21.39
CA TRP A 835 -43.25 11.28 -20.97
C TRP A 835 -42.55 11.90 -22.19
N ASP A 836 -42.58 13.23 -22.27
CA ASP A 836 -41.83 13.99 -23.27
C ASP A 836 -40.59 14.62 -22.62
N PRO A 837 -39.37 14.13 -22.94
CA PRO A 837 -38.15 14.62 -22.32
C PRO A 837 -37.83 16.08 -22.71
N ALA A 838 -38.37 16.60 -23.83
CA ALA A 838 -38.09 17.97 -24.25
C ALA A 838 -38.92 19.01 -23.48
N SER A 839 -40.13 18.65 -23.05
CA SER A 839 -41.01 19.53 -22.27
C SER A 839 -41.12 19.15 -20.79
N GLU A 840 -40.49 18.05 -20.37
CA GLU A 840 -40.58 17.46 -19.05
C GLU A 840 -42.03 17.29 -18.57
N SER A 841 -42.90 16.82 -19.47
CA SER A 841 -44.33 16.73 -19.21
C SER A 841 -44.98 15.49 -19.84
N TRP A 842 -46.18 15.16 -19.36
CA TRP A 842 -46.98 14.07 -19.92
C TRP A 842 -47.79 14.56 -21.13
N VAL A 843 -47.55 13.98 -22.30
CA VAL A 843 -48.23 14.32 -23.55
C VAL A 843 -49.11 13.14 -23.98
N GLN A 844 -50.33 13.42 -24.43
CA GLN A 844 -51.23 12.40 -24.98
C GLN A 844 -51.02 12.28 -26.49
N ASP A 845 -50.82 11.04 -26.94
CA ASP A 845 -50.71 10.71 -28.35
C ASP A 845 -52.07 10.32 -28.95
N ASP A 846 -52.14 10.26 -30.28
CA ASP A 846 -53.34 9.82 -31.00
C ASP A 846 -53.49 8.29 -31.05
N VAL A 847 -52.44 7.56 -30.70
CA VAL A 847 -52.34 6.10 -30.74
C VAL A 847 -51.57 5.56 -29.53
N THR A 848 -51.91 4.34 -29.11
CA THR A 848 -51.18 3.62 -28.05
C THR A 848 -50.32 2.52 -28.66
N SER A 849 -49.07 2.48 -28.24
CA SER A 849 -48.09 1.47 -28.64
C SER A 849 -48.53 0.06 -28.24
N PRO A 850 -48.30 -0.95 -29.11
CA PRO A 850 -48.52 -2.36 -28.76
C PRO A 850 -47.50 -2.90 -27.75
N CYS A 851 -46.44 -2.15 -27.44
CA CYS A 851 -45.40 -2.52 -26.47
C CYS A 851 -45.73 -2.10 -25.03
N ILE A 852 -46.83 -1.38 -24.81
CA ILE A 852 -47.34 -1.06 -23.47
C ILE A 852 -48.07 -2.28 -22.91
N ASP A 853 -47.86 -2.59 -21.62
CA ASP A 853 -48.40 -3.77 -20.92
C ASP A 853 -48.07 -5.11 -21.60
N ALA A 854 -46.94 -5.17 -22.31
CA ALA A 854 -46.62 -6.27 -23.21
C ALA A 854 -45.47 -7.17 -22.72
N GLY A 855 -44.73 -6.75 -21.69
CA GLY A 855 -43.57 -7.45 -21.16
C GLY A 855 -43.86 -8.75 -20.43
N ASP A 856 -42.88 -9.32 -19.76
CA ASP A 856 -43.07 -10.58 -19.02
C ASP A 856 -44.09 -10.38 -17.87
N PRO A 857 -45.23 -11.11 -17.84
CA PRO A 857 -46.23 -10.97 -16.77
C PRO A 857 -45.73 -11.44 -15.40
N ALA A 858 -44.60 -12.15 -15.33
CA ALA A 858 -43.96 -12.51 -14.06
C ALA A 858 -43.04 -11.41 -13.51
N VAL A 859 -42.68 -10.41 -14.33
CA VAL A 859 -41.82 -9.29 -13.93
C VAL A 859 -42.68 -8.16 -13.39
N SER A 860 -42.23 -7.53 -12.30
CA SER A 860 -42.90 -6.37 -11.69
C SER A 860 -42.94 -5.19 -12.67
N VAL A 861 -44.02 -4.38 -12.62
CA VAL A 861 -44.11 -3.09 -13.33
C VAL A 861 -43.10 -2.05 -12.84
N GLY A 862 -42.32 -2.33 -11.79
CA GLY A 862 -41.30 -1.40 -11.29
C GLY A 862 -41.91 -0.05 -10.90
N ASP A 863 -41.32 1.04 -11.40
CA ASP A 863 -41.73 2.42 -11.13
C ASP A 863 -42.65 3.00 -12.22
N GLU A 864 -43.31 2.15 -13.01
CA GLU A 864 -44.23 2.62 -14.05
C GLU A 864 -45.40 3.44 -13.47
N PRO A 865 -45.66 4.65 -14.00
CA PRO A 865 -46.64 5.55 -13.42
C PRO A 865 -48.07 5.11 -13.73
N GLU A 866 -48.98 5.31 -12.76
CA GLU A 866 -50.39 5.02 -12.94
C GLU A 866 -51.07 5.92 -14.01
N PRO A 867 -52.02 5.38 -14.79
CA PRO A 867 -52.34 3.96 -14.94
C PRO A 867 -51.22 3.16 -15.62
N ASN A 868 -50.85 1.99 -15.07
CA ASN A 868 -49.74 1.13 -15.56
C ASN A 868 -50.15 -0.31 -15.94
N GLY A 869 -51.46 -0.59 -15.99
CA GLY A 869 -51.99 -1.86 -16.52
C GLY A 869 -51.65 -3.15 -15.75
N GLY A 870 -50.76 -3.09 -14.74
CA GLY A 870 -50.30 -4.23 -13.96
C GLY A 870 -49.34 -5.18 -14.69
N ARG A 871 -48.78 -4.77 -15.84
CA ARG A 871 -47.80 -5.55 -16.61
C ARG A 871 -46.76 -4.61 -17.21
N ILE A 872 -45.47 -4.95 -17.06
CA ILE A 872 -44.38 -4.05 -17.47
C ILE A 872 -44.42 -3.75 -18.98
N ASN A 873 -44.09 -2.53 -19.36
CA ASN A 873 -43.83 -2.15 -20.74
C ASN A 873 -42.53 -2.79 -21.26
N MET A 874 -42.45 -3.01 -22.57
CA MET A 874 -41.20 -3.49 -23.19
C MET A 874 -40.19 -2.35 -23.39
N GLY A 875 -38.89 -2.69 -23.35
CA GLY A 875 -37.79 -1.79 -23.73
C GLY A 875 -37.24 -0.92 -22.59
N ALA A 876 -36.32 -0.02 -22.96
CA ALA A 876 -35.48 0.79 -22.07
C ALA A 876 -36.24 1.59 -21.01
N TYR A 877 -37.45 2.05 -21.33
CA TYR A 877 -38.26 2.85 -20.41
C TYR A 877 -39.24 2.01 -19.58
N GLY A 878 -39.41 0.72 -19.91
CA GLY A 878 -40.28 -0.17 -19.14
C GLY A 878 -39.75 -0.38 -17.73
N GLY A 879 -40.63 -0.33 -16.74
CA GLY A 879 -40.26 -0.38 -15.33
C GLY A 879 -39.75 0.93 -14.73
N THR A 880 -39.72 2.03 -15.50
CA THR A 880 -39.13 3.32 -15.06
C THR A 880 -40.20 4.39 -14.79
N PRO A 881 -39.87 5.47 -14.05
CA PRO A 881 -40.77 6.60 -13.84
C PRO A 881 -41.22 7.34 -15.11
N GLN A 882 -40.49 7.15 -16.21
CA GLN A 882 -40.75 7.78 -17.51
C GLN A 882 -41.50 6.85 -18.48
N ALA A 883 -41.87 5.64 -18.04
CA ALA A 883 -42.62 4.71 -18.86
C ALA A 883 -43.99 5.27 -19.27
N SER A 884 -44.38 5.02 -20.52
CA SER A 884 -45.68 5.44 -21.02
C SER A 884 -46.84 4.78 -20.28
N LYS A 885 -47.89 5.54 -20.00
CA LYS A 885 -49.05 5.09 -19.21
C LYS A 885 -49.94 4.18 -20.03
N SER A 886 -50.61 3.26 -19.36
CA SER A 886 -51.58 2.33 -19.92
C SER A 886 -52.93 3.02 -20.18
N PRO A 887 -53.61 2.74 -21.30
CA PRO A 887 -54.86 3.38 -21.69
C PRO A 887 -56.07 3.11 -20.79
#